data_AF-A0A255T8F5-F1
#
_entry.id   AF-A0A255T8F5-F1
#
_cell.length_a   1.000
_cell.length_b   1.000
_cell.length_c   1.000
_cell.angle_alpha   90.00
_cell.angle_beta   90.00
_cell.angle_gamma   90.00
#
_symmetry.space_group_name_H-M   'P 1'
#
loop_
_entity.id
_entity.type
_entity.pdbx_description
1 polymer ?
#
loop_
_entity_poly.entity_id
_entity_poly.type
_entity_poly.pdbx_seq_one_letter_code
_entity_poly.pdbx_strand_id
1 'polypeptide(L)'
;MINKELNCKWHFDPQAKGNEKGPNNPTALTFKGTKYHSLIRESIQNSLDAVEDKTRPVTVSFDYREFSGLEFPEFFTLKEHIQGCLDKYPNDENAKKLFIPMLDNFSGFLRSDQNIGYLRIVDSNTTGMHYDVTDPKSAFNAFISEGIVSKPNGAGGAFGFGKAVFWMLSPISTVFVSSKTDDEVNFEGQSKLCTHYIEDGHDLSPNGLYDTDGKGEVITDETKIPEYFRPKQKGTSVFVLGVKYISDEIKNELIEAVLRNFWMAIYRNKLIVKIEDVTIDKEHLSDLMNAHFDLANTKKKEIFEYNPRFFFNIIEKAEDGIDGYKVINDSVEMNGKQCPVLLYLHKQQDAAGQFVFMRSPLMTVYSEKFSSCKGADGVFICESEDGNNHLREMEDCSHDSWSRPNYEARGNTPSIVATHSLNAIKDLIRDAVRNELQHDAQETEQVAGLDKILTITTPKGADDESHKDDIVDPDNIFAPKKKPENKKNPTPTIRKARQTKAKFDVQGRLLSNSGGKKKKRPIKPGPVKPGTLKNKSTEDENGKLGIYAVPIDVSYRTWSQTDENNTVWHIIRVFSDTEIDNALIQLYGVDEEGKSLGLNIEEAPGFEIRNGEEFVDKTDFVDSDDDSKANAKQVKNALGGVHINANIPLTIKVRFNSDIKYSLRINSDRIETSNESK
;
A
#
# COMPACT_ATOMS: atom_id res chain seq x y z
N MET A 1 -34.06 37.15 20.11
CA MET A 1 -33.35 36.20 19.21
C MET A 1 -33.44 34.84 19.87
N ILE A 2 -33.92 33.82 19.16
CA ILE A 2 -33.84 32.45 19.66
C ILE A 2 -32.36 32.06 19.52
N ASN A 3 -31.67 31.86 20.65
CA ASN A 3 -30.29 31.39 20.64
C ASN A 3 -30.28 29.98 20.03
N LYS A 4 -29.74 29.84 18.80
CA LYS A 4 -29.69 28.55 18.08
C LYS A 4 -28.53 27.66 18.54
N GLU A 5 -27.60 28.19 19.34
CA GLU A 5 -26.41 27.50 19.85
C GLU A 5 -26.66 26.73 21.16
N LEU A 6 -27.78 27.00 21.85
CA LEU A 6 -28.19 26.25 23.06
C LEU A 6 -27.10 26.19 24.15
N ASN A 7 -26.39 27.32 24.34
CA ASN A 7 -25.24 27.53 25.24
C ASN A 7 -23.92 26.89 24.80
N CYS A 8 -23.83 26.34 23.59
CA CYS A 8 -22.55 25.89 23.05
C CYS A 8 -21.62 27.07 22.79
N LYS A 9 -20.34 26.92 23.14
CA LYS A 9 -19.27 27.90 22.92
C LYS A 9 -17.91 27.21 22.85
N TRP A 10 -16.88 27.96 22.48
CA TRP A 10 -15.52 27.42 22.38
C TRP A 10 -14.85 27.28 23.74
N HIS A 11 -14.25 26.12 23.96
CA HIS A 11 -13.48 25.77 25.13
C HIS A 11 -12.12 25.24 24.70
N PHE A 12 -11.06 25.91 25.16
CA PHE A 12 -9.67 25.49 24.96
C PHE A 12 -9.00 25.35 26.32
N ASP A 13 -8.47 24.16 26.61
CA ASP A 13 -7.83 23.88 27.89
C ASP A 13 -6.50 24.63 28.05
N PRO A 14 -6.08 24.96 29.29
CA PRO A 14 -4.74 25.46 29.53
C PRO A 14 -3.66 24.47 29.07
N GLN A 15 -2.70 24.94 28.26
CA GLN A 15 -1.61 24.12 27.77
C GLN A 15 -0.50 24.01 28.83
N ALA A 16 -0.08 22.78 29.11
CA ALA A 16 1.07 22.54 29.98
C ALA A 16 2.37 23.10 29.36
N LYS A 17 3.17 23.81 30.17
CA LYS A 17 4.47 24.35 29.75
C LYS A 17 5.37 23.25 29.19
N GLY A 18 5.98 23.49 28.03
CA GLY A 18 6.93 22.58 27.39
C GLY A 18 6.33 21.62 26.36
N ASN A 19 4.99 21.57 26.21
CA ASN A 19 4.29 20.77 25.20
C ASN A 19 3.70 21.63 24.08
N GLU A 20 4.39 22.69 23.66
CA GLU A 20 3.87 23.58 22.62
C GLU A 20 3.74 22.86 21.27
N LYS A 21 2.58 22.99 20.63
CA LYS A 21 2.37 22.58 19.24
C LYS A 21 2.38 23.82 18.37
N GLY A 22 3.39 23.95 17.51
CA GLY A 22 3.51 25.06 16.58
C GLY A 22 2.55 24.99 15.38
N PRO A 23 2.58 25.99 14.49
CA PRO A 23 1.66 26.14 13.35
C PRO A 23 1.89 25.12 12.21
N ASN A 24 2.93 24.30 12.28
CA ASN A 24 3.19 23.28 11.28
C ASN A 24 2.24 22.09 11.45
N ASN A 25 1.39 21.83 10.45
CA ASN A 25 0.59 20.62 10.36
C ASN A 25 1.18 19.70 9.26
N PRO A 26 1.96 18.65 9.62
CA PRO A 26 2.54 17.70 8.65
C PRO A 26 1.47 17.04 7.77
N THR A 27 0.27 16.80 8.31
CA THR A 27 -0.84 16.14 7.61
C THR A 27 -1.39 16.99 6.46
N ALA A 28 -1.30 18.32 6.54
CA ALA A 28 -1.73 19.23 5.48
C ALA A 28 -0.80 19.20 4.24
N LEU A 29 0.42 18.67 4.37
CA LEU A 29 1.39 18.59 3.28
C LEU A 29 1.18 17.36 2.39
N THR A 30 0.60 16.26 2.91
CA THR A 30 0.49 14.97 2.22
C THR A 30 -0.60 14.94 1.12
N PHE A 31 -1.57 15.86 1.15
CA PHE A 31 -2.80 15.77 0.33
C PHE A 31 -3.01 16.96 -0.62
N LYS A 32 -1.95 17.71 -0.96
CA LYS A 32 -2.04 18.80 -1.94
C LYS A 32 -2.36 18.24 -3.34
N GLY A 33 -3.62 18.33 -3.75
CA GLY A 33 -4.09 18.02 -5.11
C GLY A 33 -5.28 17.05 -5.20
N THR A 34 -5.68 16.39 -4.10
CA THR A 34 -6.69 15.31 -4.11
C THR A 34 -7.73 15.40 -2.98
N LYS A 35 -7.89 16.58 -2.35
CA LYS A 35 -8.68 16.73 -1.11
C LYS A 35 -10.12 16.21 -1.22
N TYR A 36 -10.84 16.56 -2.30
CA TYR A 36 -12.21 16.09 -2.52
C TYR A 36 -12.27 14.60 -2.86
N HIS A 37 -11.29 14.09 -3.60
CA HIS A 37 -11.15 12.67 -3.87
C HIS A 37 -10.97 11.86 -2.57
N SER A 38 -10.07 12.28 -1.69
CA SER A 38 -9.87 11.66 -0.38
C SER A 38 -11.10 11.79 0.52
N LEU A 39 -11.79 12.94 0.50
CA LEU A 39 -13.03 13.14 1.26
C LEU A 39 -14.11 12.13 0.85
N ILE A 40 -14.35 12.00 -0.46
CA ILE A 40 -15.35 11.07 -1.02
C ILE A 40 -15.03 9.64 -0.60
N ARG A 41 -13.76 9.22 -0.71
CA ARG A 41 -13.34 7.87 -0.32
C ARG A 41 -13.58 7.61 1.17
N GLU A 42 -13.08 8.50 2.04
CA GLU A 42 -13.22 8.35 3.49
C GLU A 42 -14.68 8.35 3.95
N SER A 43 -15.45 9.36 3.52
CA SER A 43 -16.85 9.51 3.96
C SER A 43 -17.73 8.34 3.53
N ILE A 44 -17.66 7.94 2.25
CA ILE A 44 -18.50 6.85 1.73
C ILE A 44 -18.05 5.50 2.27
N GLN A 45 -16.75 5.27 2.45
CA GLN A 45 -16.25 4.04 3.05
C GLN A 45 -16.73 3.90 4.50
N ASN A 46 -16.65 4.96 5.30
CA ASN A 46 -17.15 4.97 6.68
C ASN A 46 -18.65 4.63 6.74
N SER A 47 -19.45 5.14 5.80
CA SER A 47 -20.89 4.82 5.72
C SER A 47 -21.16 3.38 5.25
N LEU A 48 -20.41 2.87 4.26
CA LEU A 48 -20.57 1.51 3.75
C LEU A 48 -20.06 0.42 4.72
N ASP A 49 -19.11 0.76 5.60
CA ASP A 49 -18.66 -0.15 6.67
C ASP A 49 -19.69 -0.25 7.81
N ALA A 50 -20.61 0.72 7.93
CA ALA A 50 -21.59 0.83 9.00
C ALA A 50 -23.04 0.55 8.56
N VAL A 51 -23.24 -0.20 7.46
CA VAL A 51 -24.58 -0.48 6.90
C VAL A 51 -25.49 -1.14 7.95
N GLU A 52 -26.67 -0.56 8.15
CA GLU A 52 -27.69 -1.10 9.04
C GLU A 52 -28.50 -2.22 8.35
N ASP A 53 -29.25 -1.87 7.31
CA ASP A 53 -30.06 -2.81 6.53
C ASP A 53 -29.39 -3.09 5.18
N LYS A 54 -28.75 -4.26 5.07
CA LYS A 54 -28.03 -4.72 3.87
C LYS A 54 -28.94 -4.93 2.64
N THR A 55 -30.26 -4.90 2.80
CA THR A 55 -31.21 -5.04 1.68
C THR A 55 -31.52 -3.72 0.98
N ARG A 56 -31.15 -2.59 1.60
CA ARG A 56 -31.34 -1.24 1.05
C ARG A 56 -29.99 -0.57 0.80
N PRO A 57 -29.88 0.32 -0.20
CA PRO A 57 -28.66 1.07 -0.39
C PRO A 57 -28.42 2.04 0.77
N VAL A 58 -27.15 2.25 1.11
CA VAL A 58 -26.71 3.40 1.91
C VAL A 58 -26.88 4.65 1.07
N THR A 59 -27.42 5.73 1.65
CA THR A 59 -27.44 7.04 0.98
C THR A 59 -26.52 8.01 1.70
N VAL A 60 -25.60 8.62 0.96
CA VAL A 60 -24.70 9.67 1.45
C VAL A 60 -25.00 10.97 0.70
N SER A 61 -25.29 12.07 1.41
CA SER A 61 -25.51 13.39 0.83
C SER A 61 -24.37 14.36 1.13
N PHE A 62 -24.06 15.22 0.17
CA PHE A 62 -23.10 16.31 0.24
C PHE A 62 -23.84 17.61 -0.10
N ASP A 63 -24.03 18.46 0.90
CA ASP A 63 -24.84 19.68 0.83
C ASP A 63 -24.08 20.89 1.38
N TYR A 64 -24.06 21.98 0.64
CA TYR A 64 -23.58 23.28 1.08
C TYR A 64 -24.65 24.00 1.86
N ARG A 65 -24.31 24.49 3.04
CA ARG A 65 -25.19 25.32 3.87
C ARG A 65 -24.38 26.43 4.52
N GLU A 66 -25.07 27.44 5.03
CA GLU A 66 -24.48 28.57 5.73
C GLU A 66 -25.25 28.86 7.01
N PHE A 67 -24.56 29.43 8.00
CA PHE A 67 -25.20 30.07 9.15
C PHE A 67 -24.58 31.45 9.40
N SER A 68 -25.37 32.35 9.98
CA SER A 68 -24.95 33.73 10.24
C SER A 68 -24.44 33.93 11.67
N GLY A 69 -23.60 34.96 11.88
CA GLY A 69 -23.11 35.38 13.19
C GLY A 69 -24.18 35.98 14.11
N LEU A 70 -25.39 36.25 13.59
CA LEU A 70 -26.56 36.57 14.41
C LEU A 70 -27.18 35.33 15.04
N GLU A 71 -27.12 34.20 14.34
CA GLU A 71 -27.68 32.92 14.77
C GLU A 71 -26.73 32.15 15.68
N PHE A 72 -25.43 32.22 15.36
CA PHE A 72 -24.35 31.52 16.05
C PHE A 72 -23.27 32.49 16.58
N PRO A 73 -23.61 33.45 17.47
CA PRO A 73 -22.65 34.44 17.95
C PRO A 73 -21.43 33.83 18.69
N GLU A 74 -21.62 32.77 19.48
CA GLU A 74 -20.54 32.14 20.23
C GLU A 74 -19.58 31.37 19.34
N PHE A 75 -20.05 30.78 18.23
CA PHE A 75 -19.18 30.17 17.22
C PHE A 75 -18.16 31.16 16.68
N PHE A 76 -18.57 32.41 16.44
CA PHE A 76 -17.72 33.44 15.86
C PHE A 76 -16.62 33.93 16.81
N THR A 77 -16.64 33.56 18.09
CA THR A 77 -15.54 33.81 19.03
C THR A 77 -14.27 33.02 18.66
N LEU A 78 -14.37 31.97 17.81
CA LEU A 78 -13.21 31.25 17.27
C LEU A 78 -12.19 32.18 16.60
N LYS A 79 -12.63 33.30 16.02
CA LYS A 79 -11.74 34.28 15.39
C LYS A 79 -10.71 34.84 16.37
N GLU A 80 -11.06 34.95 17.66
CA GLU A 80 -10.17 35.45 18.71
C GLU A 80 -9.05 34.44 18.99
N HIS A 81 -9.38 33.15 19.01
CA HIS A 81 -8.40 32.07 19.11
C HIS A 81 -7.46 32.03 17.89
N ILE A 82 -8.00 32.15 16.68
CA ILE A 82 -7.20 32.20 15.44
C ILE A 82 -6.28 33.42 15.43
N GLN A 83 -6.76 34.58 15.88
CA GLN A 83 -5.93 35.78 16.05
C GLN A 83 -4.82 35.54 17.08
N GLY A 84 -5.15 34.91 18.21
CA GLY A 84 -4.16 34.49 19.21
C GLY A 84 -3.05 33.60 18.66
N CYS A 85 -3.37 32.72 17.69
CA CYS A 85 -2.36 31.91 17.00
C CYS A 85 -1.38 32.78 16.19
N LEU A 86 -1.86 33.82 15.51
CA LEU A 86 -1.01 34.78 14.79
C LEU A 86 -0.18 35.62 15.76
N ASP A 87 -0.77 36.05 16.87
CA ASP A 87 -0.13 36.90 17.87
C ASP A 87 0.96 36.15 18.63
N LYS A 88 0.82 34.82 18.83
CA LYS A 88 1.88 33.97 19.38
C LYS A 88 3.04 33.74 18.40
N TYR A 89 2.76 33.68 17.10
CA TYR A 89 3.75 33.43 16.05
C TYR A 89 3.85 34.56 15.01
N PRO A 90 4.09 35.83 15.40
CA PRO A 90 3.95 36.98 14.51
C PRO A 90 5.01 37.06 13.41
N ASN A 91 6.16 36.39 13.64
CA ASN A 91 7.28 36.34 12.70
C ASN A 91 7.36 35.01 11.93
N ASP A 92 6.40 34.09 12.11
CA ASP A 92 6.36 32.82 11.39
C ASP A 92 5.54 32.96 10.11
N GLU A 93 6.20 32.86 8.96
CA GLU A 93 5.55 32.96 7.64
C GLU A 93 4.59 31.80 7.36
N ASN A 94 4.78 30.62 7.96
CA ASN A 94 3.83 29.52 7.86
C ASN A 94 2.57 29.81 8.69
N ALA A 95 2.71 30.41 9.87
CA ALA A 95 1.57 30.85 10.67
C ALA A 95 0.72 31.87 9.90
N LYS A 96 1.36 32.89 9.31
CA LYS A 96 0.65 33.89 8.47
C LYS A 96 -0.09 33.26 7.31
N LYS A 97 0.57 32.35 6.56
CA LYS A 97 -0.04 31.64 5.42
C LYS A 97 -1.21 30.75 5.82
N LEU A 98 -1.23 30.26 7.07
CA LEU A 98 -2.30 29.40 7.57
C LEU A 98 -3.47 30.21 8.14
N PHE A 99 -3.20 31.13 9.08
CA PHE A 99 -4.25 31.74 9.90
C PHE A 99 -4.84 33.03 9.30
N ILE A 100 -4.11 33.79 8.46
CA ILE A 100 -4.71 34.97 7.80
C ILE A 100 -5.89 34.55 6.91
N PRO A 101 -5.77 33.54 6.02
CA PRO A 101 -6.92 33.05 5.27
C PRO A 101 -8.04 32.48 6.15
N MET A 102 -7.72 31.95 7.35
CA MET A 102 -8.75 31.51 8.29
C MET A 102 -9.58 32.70 8.79
N LEU A 103 -8.93 33.79 9.19
CA LEU A 103 -9.60 35.02 9.63
C LEU A 103 -10.48 35.64 8.56
N ASP A 104 -10.09 35.54 7.28
CA ASP A 104 -10.90 36.04 6.17
C ASP A 104 -12.29 35.39 6.11
N ASN A 105 -12.46 34.16 6.62
CA ASN A 105 -13.77 33.50 6.72
C ASN A 105 -14.70 34.13 7.76
N PHE A 106 -14.14 34.91 8.70
CA PHE A 106 -14.90 35.64 9.73
C PHE A 106 -15.08 37.13 9.40
N SER A 107 -14.71 37.52 8.17
CA SER A 107 -14.86 38.90 7.68
C SER A 107 -16.33 39.31 7.63
N GLY A 108 -16.57 40.61 7.82
CA GLY A 108 -17.91 41.19 7.96
C GLY A 108 -17.91 42.24 9.06
N PHE A 109 -18.32 43.46 8.72
CA PHE A 109 -18.27 44.61 9.63
C PHE A 109 -19.35 44.50 10.71
N LEU A 110 -20.56 44.09 10.34
CA LEU A 110 -21.64 43.79 11.27
C LEU A 110 -21.78 42.28 11.46
N ARG A 111 -22.32 41.84 12.60
CA ARG A 111 -22.63 40.42 12.85
C ARG A 111 -23.62 39.83 11.84
N SER A 112 -24.46 40.68 11.23
CA SER A 112 -25.37 40.30 10.14
C SER A 112 -24.66 39.98 8.83
N ASP A 113 -23.45 40.51 8.64
CA ASP A 113 -22.68 40.38 7.40
C ASP A 113 -21.68 39.20 7.49
N GLN A 114 -21.62 38.58 8.67
CA GLN A 114 -20.74 37.47 9.00
C GLN A 114 -21.47 36.15 8.77
N ASN A 115 -20.99 35.35 7.80
CA ASN A 115 -21.54 34.04 7.48
C ASN A 115 -20.43 33.00 7.41
N ILE A 116 -20.70 31.80 7.90
CA ILE A 116 -19.80 30.65 7.78
C ILE A 116 -20.49 29.59 6.94
N GLY A 117 -19.91 29.32 5.78
CA GLY A 117 -20.29 28.19 4.94
C GLY A 117 -19.75 26.89 5.48
N TYR A 118 -20.48 25.80 5.24
CA TYR A 118 -20.07 24.47 5.60
C TYR A 118 -20.56 23.42 4.60
N LEU A 119 -19.73 22.41 4.37
CA LEU A 119 -20.11 21.21 3.67
C LEU A 119 -20.70 20.23 4.68
N ARG A 120 -21.97 19.90 4.51
CA ARG A 120 -22.71 18.93 5.31
C ARG A 120 -22.71 17.58 4.59
N ILE A 121 -22.13 16.58 5.24
CA ILE A 121 -22.06 15.21 4.77
C ILE A 121 -22.98 14.38 5.67
N VAL A 122 -24.01 13.76 5.12
CA VAL A 122 -24.99 13.00 5.92
C VAL A 122 -25.13 11.61 5.34
N ASP A 123 -25.02 10.60 6.18
CA ASP A 123 -25.35 9.23 5.80
C ASP A 123 -26.68 8.76 6.38
N SER A 124 -27.18 7.67 5.80
CA SER A 124 -28.45 7.05 6.18
C SER A 124 -28.46 5.59 5.78
N ASN A 125 -29.30 4.80 6.46
CA ASN A 125 -29.22 3.35 6.46
C ASN A 125 -27.87 2.84 7.04
N THR A 126 -27.38 3.55 8.06
CA THR A 126 -26.15 3.22 8.79
C THR A 126 -26.48 3.10 10.28
N THR A 127 -25.63 2.42 11.06
CA THR A 127 -25.88 2.18 12.49
C THR A 127 -25.77 3.43 13.37
N GLY A 128 -25.17 4.51 12.86
CA GLY A 128 -24.62 5.58 13.67
C GLY A 128 -23.36 5.13 14.42
N MET A 129 -22.79 6.04 15.22
CA MET A 129 -21.58 5.82 16.01
C MET A 129 -21.91 5.81 17.50
N HIS A 130 -21.69 4.67 18.14
CA HIS A 130 -21.85 4.52 19.58
C HIS A 130 -20.82 5.36 20.35
N TYR A 131 -21.23 6.01 21.43
CA TYR A 131 -20.38 6.75 22.36
C TYR A 131 -20.31 6.06 23.72
N ASP A 132 -19.11 5.91 24.25
CA ASP A 132 -18.89 5.46 25.63
C ASP A 132 -17.82 6.34 26.26
N VAL A 133 -18.19 7.09 27.31
CA VAL A 133 -17.30 8.00 28.03
C VAL A 133 -16.06 7.30 28.62
N THR A 134 -16.16 5.99 28.89
CA THR A 134 -15.07 5.19 29.48
C THR A 134 -14.24 4.46 28.44
N ASP A 135 -14.75 4.26 27.22
CA ASP A 135 -14.03 3.59 26.14
C ASP A 135 -13.57 4.60 25.06
N PRO A 136 -12.26 4.94 25.03
CA PRO A 136 -11.71 5.80 23.98
C PRO A 136 -11.82 5.17 22.58
N LYS A 137 -12.07 3.86 22.48
CA LYS A 137 -12.24 3.13 21.21
C LYS A 137 -13.68 3.01 20.77
N SER A 138 -14.65 3.51 21.54
CA SER A 138 -16.03 3.63 21.07
C SER A 138 -16.06 4.41 19.75
N ALA A 139 -16.97 4.07 18.84
CA ALA A 139 -16.93 4.56 17.46
C ALA A 139 -16.90 6.09 17.38
N PHE A 140 -17.71 6.77 18.21
CA PHE A 140 -17.73 8.23 18.25
C PHE A 140 -16.41 8.80 18.77
N ASN A 141 -15.88 8.31 19.90
CA ASN A 141 -14.59 8.75 20.46
C ASN A 141 -13.43 8.51 19.50
N ALA A 142 -13.40 7.36 18.84
CA ALA A 142 -12.39 7.03 17.86
C ALA A 142 -12.46 7.94 16.63
N PHE A 143 -13.64 8.45 16.25
CA PHE A 143 -13.77 9.42 15.17
C PHE A 143 -13.18 10.78 15.55
N ILE A 144 -13.49 11.31 16.74
CA ILE A 144 -13.08 12.66 17.18
C ILE A 144 -11.66 12.73 17.74
N SER A 145 -11.11 11.64 18.28
CA SER A 145 -9.80 11.62 18.94
C SER A 145 -8.63 11.49 17.97
N GLU A 146 -7.48 12.11 18.22
CA GLU A 146 -6.28 11.89 17.39
C GLU A 146 -5.56 10.57 17.73
N GLY A 147 -5.11 9.82 16.71
CA GLY A 147 -4.28 8.62 16.90
C GLY A 147 -4.99 7.38 17.47
N ILE A 148 -6.26 7.49 17.85
CA ILE A 148 -7.08 6.33 18.27
C ILE A 148 -7.79 5.75 17.05
N VAL A 149 -7.64 4.44 16.88
CA VAL A 149 -8.29 3.63 15.86
C VAL A 149 -9.30 2.72 16.54
N SER A 150 -10.55 2.78 16.10
CA SER A 150 -11.55 1.81 16.55
C SER A 150 -11.16 0.44 15.99
N LYS A 151 -11.15 -0.60 16.82
CA LYS A 151 -10.93 -2.00 16.39
C LYS A 151 -12.23 -2.83 16.34
N PRO A 152 -13.42 -2.32 15.97
CA PRO A 152 -14.54 -3.23 15.73
C PRO A 152 -14.24 -4.05 14.47
N ASN A 153 -14.68 -5.31 14.50
CA ASN A 153 -14.61 -6.23 13.36
C ASN A 153 -15.23 -5.57 12.12
N GLY A 154 -14.39 -5.11 11.20
CA GLY A 154 -14.83 -4.64 9.87
C GLY A 154 -14.76 -3.13 9.61
N ALA A 155 -14.71 -2.22 10.59
CA ALA A 155 -14.67 -0.77 10.30
C ALA A 155 -13.25 -0.26 10.01
N GLY A 156 -13.07 0.52 8.94
CA GLY A 156 -11.78 0.91 8.35
C GLY A 156 -11.01 2.07 9.02
N GLY A 157 -9.68 2.09 8.77
CA GLY A 157 -8.77 3.22 9.07
C GLY A 157 -7.64 2.91 10.08
N ALA A 158 -6.65 2.08 9.72
CA ALA A 158 -5.62 1.57 10.65
C ALA A 158 -4.59 2.60 11.18
N PHE A 159 -4.50 3.79 10.57
CA PHE A 159 -3.54 4.82 10.99
C PHE A 159 -4.19 6.08 11.57
N GLY A 160 -5.53 6.16 11.62
CA GLY A 160 -6.24 7.36 12.09
C GLY A 160 -6.03 8.62 11.23
N PHE A 161 -5.39 8.51 10.05
CA PHE A 161 -5.18 9.62 9.12
C PHE A 161 -6.35 9.84 8.16
N GLY A 162 -7.18 8.82 7.89
CA GLY A 162 -8.34 8.93 7.01
C GLY A 162 -9.29 10.05 7.42
N LYS A 163 -9.74 10.04 8.68
CA LYS A 163 -10.53 11.11 9.31
C LYS A 163 -9.90 12.50 9.27
N ALA A 164 -8.57 12.62 9.18
CA ALA A 164 -7.91 13.93 9.15
C ALA A 164 -8.28 14.72 7.88
N VAL A 165 -8.80 14.05 6.84
CA VAL A 165 -9.31 14.68 5.62
C VAL A 165 -10.39 15.71 5.90
N PHE A 166 -11.26 15.49 6.89
CA PHE A 166 -12.34 16.43 7.23
C PHE A 166 -11.78 17.76 7.72
N TRP A 167 -10.84 17.74 8.67
CA TRP A 167 -10.18 18.95 9.18
C TRP A 167 -9.32 19.64 8.13
N MET A 168 -8.68 18.87 7.26
CA MET A 168 -7.83 19.41 6.19
C MET A 168 -8.62 20.06 5.05
N LEU A 169 -9.85 19.60 4.82
CA LEU A 169 -10.76 20.23 3.88
C LEU A 169 -11.36 21.51 4.46
N SER A 170 -11.59 21.56 5.77
CA SER A 170 -12.07 22.76 6.46
C SER A 170 -11.06 23.90 6.39
N PRO A 171 -11.37 25.04 5.73
CA PRO A 171 -10.47 26.18 5.67
C PRO A 171 -10.11 26.76 7.03
N ILE A 172 -10.98 26.60 8.05
CA ILE A 172 -10.76 27.04 9.43
C ILE A 172 -10.41 25.89 10.39
N SER A 173 -9.95 24.74 9.84
CA SER A 173 -9.56 23.55 10.62
C SER A 173 -10.56 23.12 11.70
N THR A 174 -11.85 23.15 11.40
CA THR A 174 -12.96 22.92 12.32
C THR A 174 -13.97 21.97 11.70
N VAL A 175 -14.38 20.96 12.46
CA VAL A 175 -15.35 19.93 12.05
C VAL A 175 -16.34 19.72 13.18
N PHE A 176 -17.63 19.69 12.85
CA PHE A 176 -18.67 19.23 13.77
C PHE A 176 -19.14 17.85 13.36
N VAL A 177 -19.50 17.03 14.34
CA VAL A 177 -19.99 15.68 14.11
C VAL A 177 -21.23 15.48 14.95
N SER A 178 -22.29 14.99 14.33
CA SER A 178 -23.47 14.51 15.03
C SER A 178 -23.77 13.08 14.60
N SER A 179 -24.08 12.20 15.53
CA SER A 179 -24.49 10.83 15.22
C SER A 179 -25.72 10.44 16.02
N LYS A 180 -26.54 9.56 15.45
CA LYS A 180 -27.74 9.02 16.08
C LYS A 180 -27.79 7.52 15.85
N THR A 181 -27.92 6.77 16.94
CA THR A 181 -28.19 5.33 16.94
C THR A 181 -29.66 5.10 17.31
N ASP A 182 -30.05 3.87 17.63
CA ASP A 182 -31.41 3.60 18.13
C ASP A 182 -31.67 4.22 19.51
N ASP A 183 -30.63 4.28 20.35
CA ASP A 183 -30.77 4.58 21.78
C ASP A 183 -30.15 5.92 22.18
N GLU A 184 -29.29 6.50 21.35
CA GLU A 184 -28.53 7.71 21.70
C GLU A 184 -28.34 8.68 20.53
N VAL A 185 -28.07 9.93 20.90
CA VAL A 185 -27.55 10.97 20.01
C VAL A 185 -26.25 11.48 20.59
N ASN A 186 -25.29 11.80 19.72
CA ASN A 186 -23.97 12.26 20.10
C ASN A 186 -23.62 13.48 19.25
N PHE A 187 -23.10 14.54 19.85
CA PHE A 187 -22.59 15.71 19.14
C PHE A 187 -21.32 16.27 19.78
N GLU A 188 -20.36 16.60 18.93
CA GLU A 188 -19.19 17.37 19.32
C GLU A 188 -18.71 18.24 18.16
N GLY A 189 -18.32 19.47 18.48
CA GLY A 189 -17.56 20.32 17.57
C GLY A 189 -16.10 20.40 17.98
N GLN A 190 -15.18 20.31 17.02
CA GLN A 190 -13.75 20.33 17.30
C GLN A 190 -12.99 21.23 16.33
N SER A 191 -12.18 22.13 16.86
CA SER A 191 -11.23 22.97 16.12
C SER A 191 -9.79 22.57 16.43
N LYS A 192 -8.93 22.54 15.41
CA LYS A 192 -7.51 22.18 15.52
C LYS A 192 -6.63 23.33 15.03
N LEU A 193 -6.08 24.09 15.96
CA LEU A 193 -5.20 25.23 15.72
C LEU A 193 -3.76 24.91 16.17
N CYS A 194 -3.02 25.91 16.63
CA CYS A 194 -1.75 25.74 17.35
C CYS A 194 -1.91 26.20 18.81
N THR A 195 -0.90 25.93 19.64
CA THR A 195 -0.83 26.54 20.97
C THR A 195 -0.86 28.06 20.81
N HIS A 196 -1.71 28.76 21.57
CA HIS A 196 -1.94 30.21 21.42
C HIS A 196 -2.40 30.86 22.73
N TYR A 197 -2.65 32.16 22.75
CA TYR A 197 -3.24 32.89 23.87
C TYR A 197 -4.22 33.95 23.34
N ILE A 198 -5.27 34.28 24.09
CA ILE A 198 -6.20 35.39 23.76
C ILE A 198 -5.93 36.62 24.62
N GLU A 199 -5.58 36.42 25.90
CA GLU A 199 -5.19 37.47 26.84
C GLU A 199 -3.84 37.10 27.48
N ASP A 200 -3.07 38.10 27.91
CA ASP A 200 -1.74 37.91 28.49
C ASP A 200 -1.80 36.99 29.73
N GLY A 201 -1.14 35.82 29.66
CA GLY A 201 -0.77 35.06 30.86
C GLY A 201 -0.80 33.54 30.78
N HIS A 202 -1.56 32.94 29.86
CA HIS A 202 -1.69 31.47 29.78
C HIS A 202 -1.80 30.96 28.34
N ASP A 203 -0.98 29.98 28.01
CA ASP A 203 -1.11 29.24 26.76
C ASP A 203 -2.34 28.35 26.79
N LEU A 204 -3.06 28.33 25.68
CA LEU A 204 -4.21 27.49 25.40
C LEU A 204 -3.79 26.31 24.49
N SER A 205 -4.48 25.20 24.69
CA SER A 205 -4.36 23.98 23.91
C SER A 205 -4.56 24.26 22.41
N PRO A 206 -3.90 23.52 21.52
CA PRO A 206 -4.19 23.58 20.09
C PRO A 206 -5.57 23.03 19.72
N ASN A 207 -6.18 22.20 20.58
CA ASN A 207 -7.49 21.58 20.32
C ASN A 207 -8.55 22.31 21.12
N GLY A 208 -9.58 22.80 20.44
CA GLY A 208 -10.75 23.45 21.04
C GLY A 208 -12.01 22.63 20.81
N LEU A 209 -12.85 22.57 21.82
CA LEU A 209 -14.14 21.90 21.79
C LEU A 209 -15.26 22.93 21.76
N TYR A 210 -16.28 22.68 20.94
CA TYR A 210 -17.49 23.48 20.89
C TYR A 210 -18.60 22.70 21.62
N ASP A 211 -18.72 22.97 22.91
CA ASP A 211 -19.60 22.26 23.84
C ASP A 211 -20.29 23.25 24.81
N THR A 212 -21.08 22.74 25.75
CA THR A 212 -21.85 23.58 26.68
C THR A 212 -21.14 23.95 27.98
N ASP A 213 -20.13 23.19 28.43
CA ASP A 213 -19.61 23.30 29.81
C ASP A 213 -18.08 23.20 29.95
N GLY A 214 -17.36 23.00 28.86
CA GLY A 214 -15.90 22.95 28.79
C GLY A 214 -15.29 21.77 29.51
N LYS A 215 -16.07 20.72 29.82
CA LYS A 215 -15.53 19.50 30.46
C LYS A 215 -14.99 18.49 29.45
N GLY A 216 -15.19 18.74 28.15
CA GLY A 216 -14.82 17.82 27.09
C GLY A 216 -15.64 16.54 27.08
N GLU A 217 -16.87 16.59 27.59
CA GLU A 217 -17.84 15.51 27.46
C GLU A 217 -18.68 15.73 26.20
N VAL A 218 -18.88 14.66 25.41
CA VAL A 218 -19.71 14.68 24.21
C VAL A 218 -21.16 15.02 24.59
N ILE A 219 -21.82 15.88 23.81
CA ILE A 219 -23.22 16.23 24.07
C ILE A 219 -24.11 15.04 23.68
N THR A 220 -24.72 14.41 24.68
CA THR A 220 -25.62 13.26 24.50
C THR A 220 -27.12 13.61 24.62
N ASP A 221 -27.44 14.85 24.99
CA ASP A 221 -28.80 15.35 25.11
C ASP A 221 -29.21 16.11 23.84
N GLU A 222 -30.16 15.56 23.08
CA GLU A 222 -30.68 16.13 21.82
C GLU A 222 -31.13 17.59 21.95
N THR A 223 -31.62 17.97 23.14
CA THR A 223 -32.13 19.32 23.42
C THR A 223 -31.02 20.36 23.62
N LYS A 224 -29.77 19.91 23.77
CA LYS A 224 -28.58 20.76 23.87
C LYS A 224 -27.80 20.85 22.56
N ILE A 225 -28.12 20.02 21.57
CA ILE A 225 -27.48 20.05 20.25
C ILE A 225 -28.07 21.22 19.44
N PRO A 226 -27.24 22.15 18.92
CA PRO A 226 -27.72 23.25 18.08
C PRO A 226 -28.58 22.75 16.92
N GLU A 227 -29.66 23.46 16.62
CA GLU A 227 -30.73 22.97 15.73
C GLU A 227 -30.22 22.53 14.35
N TYR A 228 -29.20 23.21 13.81
CA TYR A 228 -28.65 22.93 12.47
C TYR A 228 -27.82 21.64 12.43
N PHE A 229 -27.29 21.22 13.57
CA PHE A 229 -26.42 20.06 13.71
C PHE A 229 -27.10 18.89 14.42
N ARG A 230 -28.40 19.02 14.72
CA ARG A 230 -29.18 17.95 15.35
C ARG A 230 -29.43 16.81 14.35
N PRO A 231 -29.14 15.55 14.72
CA PRO A 231 -29.35 14.42 13.82
C PRO A 231 -30.86 14.13 13.69
N LYS A 232 -31.36 14.15 12.44
CA LYS A 232 -32.80 13.97 12.16
C LYS A 232 -33.24 12.52 12.09
N GLN A 233 -32.31 11.61 11.80
CA GLN A 233 -32.53 10.19 11.62
C GLN A 233 -31.28 9.42 12.02
N LYS A 234 -31.39 8.10 12.12
CA LYS A 234 -30.27 7.20 12.42
C LYS A 234 -29.16 7.34 11.35
N GLY A 235 -27.92 7.38 11.82
CA GLY A 235 -26.72 7.61 11.02
C GLY A 235 -25.86 8.76 11.55
N THR A 236 -24.92 9.21 10.73
CA THR A 236 -23.91 10.21 11.08
C THR A 236 -23.97 11.39 10.13
N SER A 237 -23.79 12.59 10.66
CA SER A 237 -23.55 13.81 9.90
C SER A 237 -22.21 14.41 10.31
N VAL A 238 -21.39 14.73 9.32
CA VAL A 238 -20.14 15.46 9.47
C VAL A 238 -20.29 16.83 8.79
N PHE A 239 -19.93 17.88 9.49
CA PHE A 239 -19.98 19.24 9.00
C PHE A 239 -18.54 19.76 8.91
N VAL A 240 -18.09 20.10 7.71
CA VAL A 240 -16.77 20.67 7.44
C VAL A 240 -16.91 22.17 7.31
N LEU A 241 -16.39 22.93 8.28
CA LEU A 241 -16.71 24.36 8.46
C LEU A 241 -15.76 25.28 7.67
N GLY A 242 -16.23 26.50 7.37
CA GLY A 242 -15.47 27.53 6.65
C GLY A 242 -15.34 27.26 5.15
N VAL A 243 -16.05 26.27 4.61
CA VAL A 243 -16.02 25.95 3.18
C VAL A 243 -16.75 27.06 2.43
N LYS A 244 -16.18 27.52 1.31
CA LYS A 244 -16.83 28.48 0.41
C LYS A 244 -17.92 27.79 -0.39
N TYR A 245 -18.80 28.58 -1.01
CA TYR A 245 -19.83 28.06 -1.93
C TYR A 245 -19.26 27.01 -2.90
N ILE A 246 -19.99 25.90 -3.05
CA ILE A 246 -19.64 24.83 -3.98
C ILE A 246 -19.94 25.32 -5.40
N SER A 247 -18.90 25.74 -6.12
CA SER A 247 -19.02 26.09 -7.54
C SER A 247 -19.32 24.84 -8.38
N ASP A 248 -19.78 25.04 -9.62
CA ASP A 248 -20.05 23.93 -10.54
C ASP A 248 -18.79 23.09 -10.80
N GLU A 249 -17.60 23.69 -10.78
CA GLU A 249 -16.33 22.96 -10.91
C GLU A 249 -16.09 22.02 -9.74
N ILE A 250 -16.34 22.47 -8.49
CA ILE A 250 -16.19 21.64 -7.30
C ILE A 250 -17.26 20.55 -7.28
N LYS A 251 -18.51 20.89 -7.66
CA LYS A 251 -19.60 19.92 -7.81
C LYS A 251 -19.20 18.81 -8.78
N ASN A 252 -18.64 19.16 -9.93
CA ASN A 252 -18.15 18.21 -10.91
C ASN A 252 -16.96 17.37 -10.39
N GLU A 253 -16.04 17.96 -9.61
CA GLU A 253 -14.94 17.22 -8.98
C GLU A 253 -15.44 16.16 -7.98
N LEU A 254 -16.45 16.51 -7.15
CA LEU A 254 -17.10 15.57 -6.24
C LEU A 254 -17.80 14.43 -7.02
N ILE A 255 -18.56 14.76 -8.07
CA ILE A 255 -19.22 13.77 -8.92
C ILE A 255 -18.18 12.84 -9.55
N GLU A 256 -17.15 13.38 -10.20
CA GLU A 256 -16.06 12.59 -10.79
C GLU A 256 -15.38 11.67 -9.77
N ALA A 257 -15.17 12.14 -8.54
CA ALA A 257 -14.59 11.35 -7.47
C ALA A 257 -15.49 10.19 -7.03
N VAL A 258 -16.81 10.41 -6.90
CA VAL A 258 -17.78 9.35 -6.58
C VAL A 258 -17.78 8.30 -7.67
N LEU A 259 -17.96 8.76 -8.91
CA LEU A 259 -18.02 7.94 -10.10
C LEU A 259 -16.74 7.13 -10.34
N ARG A 260 -15.57 7.66 -9.98
CA ARG A 260 -14.29 6.95 -10.13
C ARG A 260 -14.08 5.85 -9.09
N ASN A 261 -14.55 6.06 -7.86
CA ASN A 261 -14.24 5.17 -6.75
C ASN A 261 -15.35 4.17 -6.44
N PHE A 262 -16.62 4.54 -6.64
CA PHE A 262 -17.77 3.79 -6.14
C PHE A 262 -18.79 3.40 -7.21
N TRP A 263 -18.45 3.52 -8.50
CA TRP A 263 -19.35 3.12 -9.60
C TRP A 263 -19.87 1.69 -9.45
N MET A 264 -19.04 0.75 -8.97
CA MET A 264 -19.45 -0.65 -8.78
C MET A 264 -20.42 -0.82 -7.60
N ALA A 265 -20.23 -0.08 -6.51
CA ALA A 265 -21.17 -0.06 -5.39
C ALA A 265 -22.55 0.51 -5.80
N ILE A 266 -22.56 1.55 -6.64
CA ILE A 266 -23.77 2.16 -7.20
C ILE A 266 -24.45 1.20 -8.18
N TYR A 267 -23.69 0.59 -9.10
CA TYR A 267 -24.19 -0.39 -10.07
C TYR A 267 -24.85 -1.61 -9.40
N ARG A 268 -24.29 -2.06 -8.27
CA ARG A 268 -24.84 -3.13 -7.42
C ARG A 268 -25.97 -2.66 -6.49
N ASN A 269 -26.43 -1.42 -6.61
CA ASN A 269 -27.49 -0.83 -5.78
C ASN A 269 -27.20 -0.90 -4.27
N LYS A 270 -25.91 -0.80 -3.89
CA LYS A 270 -25.49 -0.73 -2.48
C LYS A 270 -25.32 0.72 -1.98
N LEU A 271 -25.18 1.66 -2.91
CA LEU A 271 -24.88 3.06 -2.61
C LEU A 271 -25.71 3.99 -3.51
N ILE A 272 -26.27 5.03 -2.90
CA ILE A 272 -26.80 6.23 -3.57
C ILE A 272 -26.03 7.43 -3.03
N VAL A 273 -25.58 8.31 -3.92
CA VAL A 273 -24.89 9.55 -3.52
C VAL A 273 -25.68 10.75 -4.01
N LYS A 274 -25.88 11.75 -3.15
CA LYS A 274 -26.52 13.01 -3.51
C LYS A 274 -25.52 14.15 -3.35
N ILE A 275 -25.31 14.95 -4.38
CA ILE A 275 -24.43 16.12 -4.34
C ILE A 275 -25.28 17.31 -4.79
N GLU A 276 -25.64 18.18 -3.85
CA GLU A 276 -26.62 19.25 -4.08
C GLU A 276 -27.92 18.72 -4.72
N ASP A 277 -28.15 19.11 -5.97
CA ASP A 277 -29.28 18.78 -6.81
C ASP A 277 -29.10 17.48 -7.63
N VAL A 278 -27.89 16.92 -7.67
CA VAL A 278 -27.55 15.73 -8.47
C VAL A 278 -27.68 14.47 -7.63
N THR A 279 -28.44 13.49 -8.12
CA THR A 279 -28.52 12.15 -7.54
C THR A 279 -27.74 11.16 -8.41
N ILE A 280 -26.82 10.43 -7.80
CA ILE A 280 -26.01 9.38 -8.41
C ILE A 280 -26.49 8.05 -7.83
N ASP A 281 -27.32 7.36 -8.60
CA ASP A 281 -27.84 6.03 -8.29
C ASP A 281 -27.65 5.11 -9.50
N LYS A 282 -28.16 3.87 -9.41
CA LYS A 282 -28.04 2.88 -10.49
C LYS A 282 -28.67 3.36 -11.80
N GLU A 283 -29.79 4.09 -11.74
CA GLU A 283 -30.54 4.52 -12.93
C GLU A 283 -29.81 5.62 -13.69
N HIS A 284 -29.18 6.56 -12.96
CA HIS A 284 -28.47 7.69 -13.54
C HIS A 284 -26.98 7.42 -13.81
N LEU A 285 -26.44 6.27 -13.37
CA LEU A 285 -25.01 5.96 -13.43
C LEU A 285 -24.44 6.03 -14.86
N SER A 286 -25.12 5.42 -15.84
CA SER A 286 -24.64 5.38 -17.23
C SER A 286 -24.59 6.77 -17.86
N ASP A 287 -25.61 7.60 -17.65
CA ASP A 287 -25.67 8.96 -18.17
C ASP A 287 -24.57 9.84 -17.55
N LEU A 288 -24.35 9.73 -16.23
CA LEU A 288 -23.31 10.45 -15.52
C LEU A 288 -21.90 9.97 -15.93
N MET A 289 -21.69 8.67 -16.12
CA MET A 289 -20.45 8.12 -16.71
C MET A 289 -20.16 8.76 -18.07
N ASN A 290 -21.18 8.84 -18.93
CA ASN A 290 -21.05 9.39 -20.28
C ASN A 290 -20.77 10.90 -20.28
N ALA A 291 -21.42 11.65 -19.38
CA ALA A 291 -21.28 13.10 -19.28
C ALA A 291 -19.93 13.55 -18.72
N HIS A 292 -19.37 12.81 -17.75
CA HIS A 292 -18.15 13.19 -17.05
C HIS A 292 -16.88 12.55 -17.63
N PHE A 293 -16.99 11.43 -18.36
CA PHE A 293 -15.83 10.71 -18.88
C PHE A 293 -15.97 10.42 -20.38
N ASP A 294 -15.13 11.07 -21.18
CA ASP A 294 -15.03 10.81 -22.62
C ASP A 294 -14.15 9.57 -22.89
N LEU A 295 -14.65 8.63 -23.68
CA LEU A 295 -13.91 7.45 -24.12
C LEU A 295 -12.75 7.81 -25.06
N ALA A 296 -12.91 8.85 -25.89
CA ALA A 296 -11.90 9.28 -26.85
C ALA A 296 -10.75 10.05 -26.18
N ASN A 297 -11.02 10.69 -25.04
CA ASN A 297 -10.07 11.51 -24.33
C ASN A 297 -9.49 10.77 -23.11
N THR A 298 -8.59 9.82 -23.37
CA THR A 298 -7.74 9.19 -22.34
C THR A 298 -6.68 10.13 -21.74
N LYS A 299 -6.67 11.42 -22.14
CA LYS A 299 -5.74 12.43 -21.62
C LYS A 299 -6.13 12.84 -20.19
N LYS A 300 -5.63 12.03 -19.26
CA LYS A 300 -5.24 12.31 -17.88
C LYS A 300 -5.46 13.77 -17.43
N LYS A 301 -6.32 13.98 -16.43
CA LYS A 301 -5.83 14.79 -15.29
C LYS A 301 -4.65 14.00 -14.74
N GLU A 302 -3.44 14.59 -14.68
CA GLU A 302 -2.16 13.90 -14.36
C GLU A 302 -2.18 13.01 -13.10
N ILE A 303 -3.22 13.19 -12.28
CA ILE A 303 -3.45 12.56 -10.97
C ILE A 303 -4.06 11.15 -11.07
N PHE A 304 -4.82 10.81 -12.13
CA PHE A 304 -5.57 9.53 -12.18
C PHE A 304 -5.15 8.62 -13.34
N GLU A 305 -5.04 7.32 -13.05
CA GLU A 305 -4.39 6.33 -13.94
C GLU A 305 -5.31 5.65 -14.97
N TYR A 306 -6.63 5.79 -14.85
CA TYR A 306 -7.60 5.08 -15.70
C TYR A 306 -8.89 5.88 -15.96
N ASN A 307 -9.70 5.47 -16.94
CA ASN A 307 -11.03 6.04 -17.20
C ASN A 307 -12.12 5.08 -16.66
N PRO A 308 -12.94 5.45 -15.65
CA PRO A 308 -13.91 4.55 -15.03
C PRO A 308 -14.99 4.07 -15.98
N ARG A 309 -15.41 4.90 -16.95
CA ARG A 309 -16.42 4.53 -17.95
C ARG A 309 -16.02 3.31 -18.78
N PHE A 310 -14.73 3.19 -19.13
CA PHE A 310 -14.25 2.05 -19.91
C PHE A 310 -14.45 0.73 -19.14
N PHE A 311 -14.09 0.69 -17.86
CA PHE A 311 -14.21 -0.51 -17.04
C PHE A 311 -15.66 -0.79 -16.61
N PHE A 312 -16.45 0.26 -16.40
CA PHE A 312 -17.90 0.12 -16.21
C PHE A 312 -18.55 -0.59 -17.41
N ASN A 313 -18.22 -0.19 -18.64
CA ASN A 313 -18.73 -0.84 -19.85
C ASN A 313 -18.28 -2.31 -19.97
N ILE A 314 -17.11 -2.68 -19.43
CA ILE A 314 -16.68 -4.10 -19.42
C ILE A 314 -17.65 -4.92 -18.56
N ILE A 315 -18.05 -4.41 -17.39
CA ILE A 315 -18.98 -5.10 -16.50
C ILE A 315 -20.34 -5.28 -17.17
N GLU A 316 -20.95 -4.19 -17.67
CA GLU A 316 -22.28 -4.24 -18.28
C GLU A 316 -22.33 -5.29 -19.42
N LYS A 317 -21.36 -5.22 -20.33
CA LYS A 317 -21.30 -6.12 -21.49
C LYS A 317 -20.97 -7.57 -21.13
N ALA A 318 -20.15 -7.78 -20.10
CA ALA A 318 -19.83 -9.12 -19.63
C ALA A 318 -21.04 -9.78 -18.96
N GLU A 319 -21.83 -9.02 -18.20
CA GLU A 319 -23.07 -9.52 -17.58
C GLU A 319 -24.19 -9.75 -18.61
N ASP A 320 -24.22 -8.96 -19.68
CA ASP A 320 -25.11 -9.17 -20.83
C ASP A 320 -24.70 -10.37 -21.72
N GLY A 321 -23.53 -10.97 -21.46
CA GLY A 321 -23.03 -12.13 -22.20
C GLY A 321 -22.58 -11.81 -23.64
N ILE A 322 -22.15 -10.57 -23.89
CA ILE A 322 -21.65 -10.14 -25.20
C ILE A 322 -20.33 -10.85 -25.53
N ASP A 323 -20.18 -11.27 -26.77
CA ASP A 323 -18.95 -11.93 -27.22
C ASP A 323 -17.71 -11.02 -27.09
N GLY A 324 -16.59 -11.61 -26.71
CA GLY A 324 -15.37 -10.89 -26.32
C GLY A 324 -15.35 -10.37 -24.87
N TYR A 325 -16.46 -10.46 -24.13
CA TYR A 325 -16.53 -10.14 -22.70
C TYR A 325 -16.77 -11.41 -21.88
N LYS A 326 -16.06 -11.56 -20.76
CA LYS A 326 -16.13 -12.77 -19.92
C LYS A 326 -16.22 -12.42 -18.44
N VAL A 327 -16.96 -13.24 -17.70
CA VAL A 327 -17.01 -13.26 -16.25
C VAL A 327 -16.42 -14.59 -15.77
N ILE A 328 -15.38 -14.52 -14.96
CA ILE A 328 -14.70 -15.68 -14.41
C ILE A 328 -14.90 -15.67 -12.89
N ASN A 329 -15.49 -16.74 -12.38
CA ASN A 329 -15.67 -16.98 -10.96
C ASN A 329 -14.62 -18.01 -10.54
N ASP A 330 -13.68 -17.60 -9.70
CA ASP A 330 -12.59 -18.47 -9.26
C ASP A 330 -12.25 -18.18 -7.79
N SER A 331 -11.19 -18.80 -7.27
CA SER A 331 -10.68 -18.59 -5.93
C SER A 331 -9.19 -18.35 -5.93
N VAL A 332 -8.74 -17.42 -5.07
CA VAL A 332 -7.33 -17.12 -4.86
C VAL A 332 -6.96 -17.49 -3.43
N GLU A 333 -5.81 -18.14 -3.25
CA GLU A 333 -5.28 -18.42 -1.93
C GLU A 333 -4.76 -17.12 -1.31
N MET A 334 -5.42 -16.67 -0.24
CA MET A 334 -5.01 -15.50 0.54
C MET A 334 -4.92 -15.90 2.02
N ASN A 335 -3.76 -15.67 2.63
CA ASN A 335 -3.52 -16.03 4.03
C ASN A 335 -3.89 -17.50 4.37
N GLY A 336 -3.55 -18.45 3.48
CA GLY A 336 -3.84 -19.88 3.63
C GLY A 336 -5.32 -20.27 3.48
N LYS A 337 -6.18 -19.35 3.03
CA LYS A 337 -7.61 -19.60 2.79
C LYS A 337 -7.95 -19.36 1.32
N GLN A 338 -8.79 -20.23 0.76
CA GLN A 338 -9.33 -20.02 -0.58
C GLN A 338 -10.41 -18.95 -0.56
N CYS A 339 -10.13 -17.84 -1.21
CA CYS A 339 -10.98 -16.65 -1.22
C CYS A 339 -11.67 -16.52 -2.58
N PRO A 340 -13.01 -16.63 -2.66
CA PRO A 340 -13.75 -16.39 -3.88
C PRO A 340 -13.51 -14.98 -4.45
N VAL A 341 -13.32 -14.91 -5.77
CA VAL A 341 -13.08 -13.70 -6.54
C VAL A 341 -13.87 -13.71 -7.84
N LEU A 342 -14.21 -12.51 -8.33
CA LEU A 342 -14.76 -12.28 -9.66
C LEU A 342 -13.72 -11.56 -10.52
N LEU A 343 -13.52 -12.05 -11.74
CA LEU A 343 -12.70 -11.41 -12.75
C LEU A 343 -13.52 -11.16 -14.00
N TYR A 344 -13.64 -9.89 -14.37
CA TYR A 344 -14.27 -9.45 -15.60
C TYR A 344 -13.19 -9.13 -16.63
N LEU A 345 -13.33 -9.66 -17.84
CA LEU A 345 -12.37 -9.50 -18.92
C LEU A 345 -13.05 -8.97 -20.19
N HIS A 346 -12.37 -8.07 -20.88
CA HIS A 346 -12.68 -7.68 -22.25
C HIS A 346 -11.47 -7.98 -23.14
N LYS A 347 -11.67 -8.87 -24.11
CA LYS A 347 -10.67 -9.26 -25.09
C LYS A 347 -10.62 -8.24 -26.23
N GLN A 348 -9.45 -7.63 -26.44
CA GLN A 348 -9.22 -6.71 -27.55
C GLN A 348 -7.73 -6.73 -27.94
N GLN A 349 -7.42 -6.84 -29.24
CA GLN A 349 -6.04 -6.98 -29.73
C GLN A 349 -5.11 -5.84 -29.27
N ASP A 350 -5.62 -4.61 -29.17
CA ASP A 350 -4.87 -3.42 -28.75
C ASP A 350 -4.97 -3.12 -27.24
N ALA A 351 -5.57 -4.02 -26.45
CA ALA A 351 -5.73 -3.82 -25.01
C ALA A 351 -4.37 -3.68 -24.30
N ALA A 352 -4.31 -2.73 -23.37
CA ALA A 352 -3.08 -2.35 -22.70
C ALA A 352 -2.66 -3.35 -21.60
N GLY A 353 -3.56 -4.24 -21.18
CA GLY A 353 -3.35 -5.10 -20.02
C GLY A 353 -3.67 -4.37 -18.72
N GLN A 354 -4.60 -3.41 -18.72
CA GLN A 354 -4.96 -2.61 -17.57
C GLN A 354 -6.09 -3.27 -16.77
N PHE A 355 -5.88 -3.37 -15.46
CA PHE A 355 -6.82 -3.99 -14.53
C PHE A 355 -7.17 -3.04 -13.39
N VAL A 356 -8.44 -3.00 -13.02
CA VAL A 356 -8.94 -2.27 -11.84
C VAL A 356 -9.16 -3.25 -10.70
N PHE A 357 -8.63 -2.95 -9.52
CA PHE A 357 -8.69 -3.80 -8.34
C PHE A 357 -9.70 -3.25 -7.34
N MET A 358 -10.64 -4.10 -6.95
CA MET A 358 -11.70 -3.78 -5.99
C MET A 358 -11.78 -4.79 -4.88
N ARG A 359 -12.22 -4.30 -3.72
CA ARG A 359 -12.57 -5.11 -2.56
C ARG A 359 -13.86 -4.58 -1.95
N SER A 360 -14.51 -5.34 -1.08
CA SER A 360 -15.61 -4.86 -0.23
C SER A 360 -15.21 -3.56 0.46
N PRO A 361 -16.01 -2.49 0.42
CA PRO A 361 -17.43 -2.45 0.02
C PRO A 361 -17.71 -2.14 -1.47
N LEU A 362 -16.91 -2.67 -2.40
CA LEU A 362 -16.91 -2.39 -3.85
C LEU A 362 -16.34 -1.01 -4.20
N MET A 363 -15.35 -0.58 -3.41
CA MET A 363 -14.53 0.59 -3.72
C MET A 363 -13.38 0.20 -4.64
N THR A 364 -13.07 1.06 -5.60
CA THR A 364 -11.83 0.95 -6.39
C THR A 364 -10.64 1.27 -5.50
N VAL A 365 -9.73 0.30 -5.32
CA VAL A 365 -8.48 0.53 -4.61
C VAL A 365 -7.50 1.20 -5.56
N TYR A 366 -7.06 0.50 -6.61
CA TYR A 366 -6.11 1.02 -7.60
C TYR A 366 -6.30 0.39 -8.97
N SER A 367 -5.52 0.86 -9.94
CA SER A 367 -5.38 0.21 -11.25
C SER A 367 -3.92 -0.15 -11.52
N GLU A 368 -3.67 -1.27 -12.18
CA GLU A 368 -2.31 -1.68 -12.56
C GLU A 368 -2.28 -2.17 -14.00
N LYS A 369 -1.16 -1.97 -14.70
CA LYS A 369 -0.93 -2.48 -16.05
C LYS A 369 0.00 -3.68 -16.03
N PHE A 370 -0.48 -4.82 -16.52
CA PHE A 370 0.31 -6.04 -16.68
C PHE A 370 0.76 -6.19 -18.14
N SER A 371 2.05 -6.02 -18.39
CA SER A 371 2.64 -6.22 -19.71
C SER A 371 2.46 -7.65 -20.25
N SER A 372 2.34 -8.63 -19.36
CA SER A 372 2.05 -10.03 -19.65
C SER A 372 0.60 -10.30 -20.09
N CYS A 373 -0.31 -9.35 -19.86
CA CYS A 373 -1.74 -9.49 -20.12
C CYS A 373 -2.22 -8.59 -21.26
N LYS A 374 -1.31 -8.16 -22.15
CA LYS A 374 -1.70 -7.46 -23.38
C LYS A 374 -2.68 -8.32 -24.19
N GLY A 375 -3.73 -7.69 -24.72
CA GLY A 375 -4.82 -8.40 -25.38
C GLY A 375 -6.09 -8.54 -24.53
N ALA A 376 -6.03 -8.23 -23.23
CA ALA A 376 -7.21 -8.14 -22.37
C ALA A 376 -7.09 -7.03 -21.31
N ASP A 377 -8.18 -6.30 -21.07
CA ASP A 377 -8.33 -5.39 -19.94
C ASP A 377 -9.44 -5.91 -19.02
N GLY A 378 -9.44 -5.55 -17.73
CA GLY A 378 -10.40 -6.16 -16.81
C GLY A 378 -10.61 -5.51 -15.44
N VAL A 379 -11.51 -6.11 -14.66
CA VAL A 379 -11.83 -5.71 -13.29
C VAL A 379 -11.75 -6.93 -12.38
N PHE A 380 -10.95 -6.84 -11.34
CA PHE A 380 -10.82 -7.86 -10.29
C PHE A 380 -11.60 -7.42 -9.04
N ILE A 381 -12.41 -8.32 -8.49
CA ILE A 381 -13.23 -8.06 -7.29
C ILE A 381 -13.04 -9.21 -6.30
N CYS A 382 -12.62 -8.88 -5.08
CA CYS A 382 -12.60 -9.84 -3.98
C CYS A 382 -13.95 -9.87 -3.25
N GLU A 383 -14.66 -11.00 -3.28
CA GLU A 383 -15.96 -11.18 -2.61
C GLU A 383 -15.81 -11.87 -1.24
N SER A 384 -14.71 -12.56 -1.00
CA SER A 384 -14.41 -13.27 0.25
C SER A 384 -14.29 -12.32 1.45
N GLU A 385 -15.02 -12.56 2.54
CA GLU A 385 -14.85 -11.79 3.79
C GLU A 385 -13.41 -11.90 4.33
N ASP A 386 -12.86 -13.12 4.35
CA ASP A 386 -11.48 -13.36 4.77
C ASP A 386 -10.46 -12.67 3.86
N GLY A 387 -10.68 -12.73 2.55
CA GLY A 387 -9.82 -12.06 1.56
C GLY A 387 -9.87 -10.55 1.69
N ASN A 388 -11.07 -9.99 1.87
CA ASN A 388 -11.28 -8.56 2.10
C ASN A 388 -10.57 -8.07 3.36
N ASN A 389 -10.67 -8.81 4.46
CA ASN A 389 -9.97 -8.50 5.71
C ASN A 389 -8.45 -8.51 5.50
N HIS A 390 -7.92 -9.52 4.80
CA HIS A 390 -6.49 -9.61 4.53
C HIS A 390 -5.98 -8.49 3.61
N LEU A 391 -6.68 -8.21 2.50
CA LEU A 391 -6.37 -7.11 1.58
C LEU A 391 -6.38 -5.76 2.28
N ARG A 392 -7.36 -5.53 3.17
CA ARG A 392 -7.45 -4.32 3.98
C ARG A 392 -6.20 -4.10 4.85
N GLU A 393 -5.56 -5.16 5.34
CA GLU A 393 -4.30 -5.06 6.10
C GLU A 393 -3.09 -4.68 5.24
N MET A 394 -3.17 -4.82 3.93
CA MET A 394 -2.13 -4.41 2.98
C MET A 394 -2.36 -3.01 2.41
N GLU A 395 -3.48 -2.37 2.74
CA GLU A 395 -3.82 -1.02 2.24
C GLU A 395 -3.05 0.09 2.95
N ASP A 396 -2.72 1.11 2.17
CA ASP A 396 -2.20 2.37 2.68
C ASP A 396 -3.31 3.22 3.32
N CYS A 397 -2.98 4.43 3.79
CA CYS A 397 -3.94 5.33 4.43
C CYS A 397 -4.94 5.95 3.45
N SER A 398 -4.56 6.10 2.18
CA SER A 398 -5.40 6.69 1.14
C SER A 398 -6.28 5.65 0.45
N HIS A 399 -6.09 4.37 0.80
CA HIS A 399 -6.72 3.20 0.19
C HIS A 399 -6.41 3.04 -1.30
N ASP A 400 -5.28 3.53 -1.78
CA ASP A 400 -4.91 3.58 -3.20
C ASP A 400 -3.85 2.56 -3.61
N SER A 401 -3.45 1.65 -2.71
CA SER A 401 -2.48 0.62 -3.03
C SER A 401 -2.54 -0.57 -2.07
N TRP A 402 -2.16 -1.76 -2.55
CA TRP A 402 -1.84 -2.91 -1.71
C TRP A 402 -0.34 -3.15 -1.68
N SER A 403 0.26 -3.21 -0.50
CA SER A 403 1.71 -3.40 -0.38
C SER A 403 2.11 -4.18 0.87
N ARG A 404 3.22 -4.91 0.74
CA ARG A 404 3.89 -5.58 1.88
C ARG A 404 4.33 -4.59 2.97
N PRO A 405 4.95 -3.43 2.66
CA PRO A 405 5.31 -2.45 3.68
C PRO A 405 4.13 -2.00 4.55
N ASN A 406 2.94 -1.85 3.98
CA ASN A 406 1.73 -1.50 4.75
C ASN A 406 1.34 -2.61 5.73
N TYR A 407 1.44 -3.87 5.29
CA TYR A 407 1.17 -5.03 6.15
C TYR A 407 2.14 -5.12 7.34
N GLU A 408 3.43 -4.88 7.08
CA GLU A 408 4.48 -4.84 8.11
C GLU A 408 4.27 -3.67 9.08
N ALA A 409 3.89 -2.49 8.57
CA ALA A 409 3.61 -1.31 9.39
C ALA A 409 2.45 -1.52 10.38
N ARG A 410 1.59 -2.52 10.12
CA ARG A 410 0.50 -2.93 11.03
C ARG A 410 0.89 -4.00 12.05
N GLY A 411 2.17 -4.37 12.10
CA GLY A 411 2.70 -5.34 13.06
C GLY A 411 2.41 -6.80 12.69
N ASN A 412 1.91 -7.05 11.46
CA ASN A 412 1.61 -8.41 11.03
C ASN A 412 2.89 -9.13 10.58
N THR A 413 3.18 -10.27 11.21
CA THR A 413 4.28 -11.19 10.84
C THR A 413 3.74 -12.62 10.67
N PRO A 414 4.26 -13.41 9.71
CA PRO A 414 5.31 -13.11 8.74
C PRO A 414 4.80 -12.32 7.51
N SER A 415 5.62 -11.41 6.98
CA SER A 415 5.24 -10.54 5.83
C SER A 415 5.25 -11.23 4.47
N ILE A 416 5.82 -12.44 4.38
CA ILE A 416 5.79 -13.26 3.16
C ILE A 416 4.36 -13.62 2.74
N VAL A 417 3.43 -13.70 3.69
CA VAL A 417 2.01 -14.01 3.44
C VAL A 417 1.37 -12.95 2.53
N ALA A 418 1.69 -11.67 2.75
CA ALA A 418 1.23 -10.57 1.91
C ALA A 418 1.77 -10.72 0.48
N THR A 419 3.06 -11.01 0.32
CA THR A 419 3.68 -11.23 -1.00
C THR A 419 3.06 -12.42 -1.74
N HIS A 420 2.89 -13.56 -1.08
CA HIS A 420 2.25 -14.73 -1.69
C HIS A 420 0.83 -14.44 -2.13
N SER A 421 0.03 -13.75 -1.31
CA SER A 421 -1.36 -13.42 -1.65
C SER A 421 -1.43 -12.47 -2.85
N LEU A 422 -0.57 -11.43 -2.90
CA LEU A 422 -0.51 -10.51 -4.05
C LEU A 422 -0.05 -11.21 -5.33
N ASN A 423 0.93 -12.12 -5.22
CA ASN A 423 1.40 -12.90 -6.37
C ASN A 423 0.33 -13.88 -6.85
N ALA A 424 -0.40 -14.53 -5.96
CA ALA A 424 -1.50 -15.42 -6.31
C ALA A 424 -2.61 -14.70 -7.09
N ILE A 425 -2.93 -13.44 -6.73
CA ILE A 425 -3.87 -12.60 -7.51
C ILE A 425 -3.32 -12.36 -8.92
N LYS A 426 -2.04 -11.98 -9.04
CA LYS A 426 -1.43 -11.69 -10.33
C LYS A 426 -1.32 -12.94 -11.21
N ASP A 427 -1.03 -14.09 -10.62
CA ASP A 427 -0.93 -15.38 -11.30
C ASP A 427 -2.32 -15.81 -11.82
N LEU A 428 -3.36 -15.70 -11.00
CA LEU A 428 -4.74 -15.95 -11.42
C LEU A 428 -5.14 -15.11 -12.64
N ILE A 429 -4.88 -13.79 -12.61
CA ILE A 429 -5.20 -12.90 -13.74
C ILE A 429 -4.42 -13.32 -14.99
N ARG A 430 -3.12 -13.62 -14.86
CA ARG A 430 -2.28 -14.03 -15.99
C ARG A 430 -2.76 -15.35 -16.60
N ASP A 431 -3.13 -16.32 -15.79
CA ASP A 431 -3.59 -17.62 -16.24
C ASP A 431 -4.98 -17.53 -16.87
N ALA A 432 -5.89 -16.75 -16.29
CA ALA A 432 -7.20 -16.45 -16.88
C ALA A 432 -7.07 -15.80 -18.27
N VAL A 433 -6.25 -14.76 -18.40
CA VAL A 433 -6.01 -14.10 -19.69
C VAL A 433 -5.35 -15.06 -20.69
N ARG A 434 -4.39 -15.87 -20.26
CA ARG A 434 -3.73 -16.86 -21.14
C ARG A 434 -4.72 -17.89 -21.65
N ASN A 435 -5.56 -18.45 -20.80
CA ASN A 435 -6.53 -19.48 -21.16
C ASN A 435 -7.55 -18.93 -22.17
N GLU A 436 -8.06 -17.72 -21.94
CA GLU A 436 -9.04 -17.09 -22.82
C GLU A 436 -8.44 -16.69 -24.19
N LEU A 437 -7.18 -16.24 -24.24
CA LEU A 437 -6.50 -15.95 -25.51
C LEU A 437 -6.08 -17.22 -26.27
N GLN A 438 -5.77 -18.31 -25.57
CA GLN A 438 -5.42 -19.59 -26.21
C GLN A 438 -6.63 -20.33 -26.78
N HIS A 439 -7.81 -20.20 -26.15
CA HIS A 439 -9.05 -20.81 -26.64
C HIS A 439 -9.41 -20.29 -28.05
N ASP A 440 -9.20 -19.00 -28.31
CA ASP A 440 -9.45 -18.39 -29.63
C ASP A 440 -8.47 -18.88 -30.70
N ALA A 441 -7.21 -19.18 -30.33
CA ALA A 441 -6.20 -19.72 -31.25
C ALA A 441 -6.54 -21.16 -31.70
N GLN A 442 -7.13 -21.97 -30.81
CA GLN A 442 -7.58 -23.32 -31.16
C GLN A 442 -8.88 -23.33 -31.97
N GLU A 443 -9.81 -22.39 -31.73
CA GLU A 443 -11.02 -22.25 -32.56
C GLU A 443 -10.71 -21.70 -33.96
N THR A 444 -9.80 -20.73 -34.09
CA THR A 444 -9.38 -20.21 -35.41
C THR A 444 -8.61 -21.24 -36.25
N GLU A 445 -7.82 -22.12 -35.64
CA GLU A 445 -7.18 -23.25 -36.34
C GLU A 445 -8.20 -24.28 -36.87
N GLN A 446 -9.31 -24.49 -36.17
CA GLN A 446 -10.38 -25.39 -36.63
C GLN A 446 -11.22 -24.80 -37.77
N VAL A 447 -11.42 -23.48 -37.79
CA VAL A 447 -12.15 -22.78 -38.87
C VAL A 447 -11.30 -22.67 -40.14
N ALA A 448 -9.99 -22.37 -40.03
CA ALA A 448 -9.08 -22.33 -41.18
C ALA A 448 -8.86 -23.70 -41.85
N GLY A 449 -9.22 -24.80 -41.17
CA GLY A 449 -9.22 -26.16 -41.71
C GLY A 449 -10.37 -26.45 -42.69
N LEU A 450 -11.46 -25.68 -42.64
CA LEU A 450 -12.62 -25.83 -43.53
C LEU A 450 -12.42 -25.12 -44.88
N ASP A 451 -11.58 -24.08 -44.91
CA ASP A 451 -11.24 -23.34 -46.14
C ASP A 451 -10.44 -24.20 -47.12
N LYS A 452 -9.70 -25.20 -46.61
CA LYS A 452 -8.93 -26.16 -47.41
C LYS A 452 -9.79 -27.26 -48.07
N ILE A 453 -11.07 -27.38 -47.71
CA ILE A 453 -11.98 -28.39 -48.29
C ILE A 453 -12.77 -27.82 -49.49
N LEU A 454 -12.84 -26.50 -49.66
CA LEU A 454 -13.67 -25.86 -50.70
C LEU A 454 -12.92 -25.29 -51.91
N THR A 455 -11.64 -25.62 -52.11
CA THR A 455 -10.93 -25.26 -53.36
C THR A 455 -10.69 -26.48 -54.23
N ILE A 456 -11.73 -26.92 -54.93
CA ILE A 456 -11.59 -27.80 -56.09
C ILE A 456 -10.91 -27.00 -57.19
N THR A 457 -9.75 -27.52 -57.59
CA THR A 457 -8.87 -27.16 -58.70
C THR A 457 -9.55 -26.70 -59.99
N THR A 458 -9.07 -25.59 -60.56
CA THR A 458 -8.92 -25.40 -62.00
C THR A 458 -7.53 -24.85 -62.34
N PRO A 459 -6.80 -25.39 -63.34
CA PRO A 459 -5.42 -25.02 -63.64
C PRO A 459 -5.27 -23.85 -64.64
N LYS A 460 -4.24 -23.02 -64.37
CA LYS A 460 -3.42 -22.11 -65.19
C LYS A 460 -3.80 -21.75 -66.66
N GLY A 461 -3.72 -20.42 -66.92
CA GLY A 461 -3.23 -19.74 -68.13
C GLY A 461 -3.18 -18.22 -67.84
N ALA A 462 -1.99 -17.58 -67.74
CA ALA A 462 -1.32 -16.74 -68.76
C ALA A 462 -2.14 -15.47 -69.13
N ASP A 463 -1.66 -14.22 -69.16
CA ASP A 463 -0.38 -13.53 -68.94
C ASP A 463 -0.68 -12.01 -68.80
N ASP A 464 0.38 -11.23 -68.50
CA ASP A 464 0.59 -9.76 -68.65
C ASP A 464 -0.03 -8.81 -67.61
N GLU A 465 0.72 -8.15 -66.71
CA GLU A 465 1.95 -7.30 -66.79
C GLU A 465 1.57 -5.81 -66.64
N SER A 466 2.04 -5.17 -65.56
CA SER A 466 2.86 -3.94 -65.65
C SER A 466 3.33 -3.43 -64.27
N HIS A 467 4.66 -3.50 -64.08
CA HIS A 467 5.58 -2.52 -63.46
C HIS A 467 5.39 -2.04 -62.01
N LYS A 468 6.44 -1.86 -61.18
CA LYS A 468 7.88 -2.14 -61.25
C LYS A 468 8.44 -2.01 -59.82
N ASP A 469 9.37 -2.88 -59.49
CA ASP A 469 10.18 -2.90 -58.28
C ASP A 469 11.09 -1.68 -58.14
N ASP A 470 11.38 -1.30 -56.89
CA ASP A 470 12.75 -1.01 -56.45
C ASP A 470 12.98 -1.70 -55.10
N ILE A 471 13.77 -2.77 -55.16
CA ILE A 471 14.37 -3.49 -54.04
C ILE A 471 15.58 -2.69 -53.57
N VAL A 472 15.63 -2.35 -52.28
CA VAL A 472 16.88 -1.97 -51.59
C VAL A 472 17.03 -2.83 -50.34
N ASP A 473 17.92 -3.82 -50.50
CA ASP A 473 18.87 -4.46 -49.57
C ASP A 473 18.55 -4.53 -48.04
N PRO A 474 18.39 -5.73 -47.44
CA PRO A 474 18.19 -5.94 -46.00
C PRO A 474 19.42 -5.77 -45.09
N ASP A 475 20.61 -5.41 -45.58
CA ASP A 475 21.86 -5.51 -44.81
C ASP A 475 22.33 -4.21 -44.09
N ASN A 476 21.44 -3.37 -43.55
CA ASN A 476 21.91 -2.21 -42.76
C ASN A 476 21.02 -1.65 -41.64
N ILE A 477 20.45 -2.49 -40.78
CA ILE A 477 19.97 -2.06 -39.45
C ILE A 477 20.45 -3.03 -38.35
N PHE A 478 21.75 -3.33 -38.32
CA PHE A 478 22.41 -3.91 -37.15
C PHE A 478 23.57 -3.01 -36.70
N ALA A 479 23.22 -1.81 -36.22
CA ALA A 479 24.08 -1.10 -35.28
C ALA A 479 23.71 -1.55 -33.86
N PRO A 480 24.61 -2.20 -33.09
CA PRO A 480 24.31 -2.57 -31.72
C PRO A 480 24.22 -1.27 -30.90
N LYS A 481 22.99 -0.88 -30.55
CA LYS A 481 22.78 0.08 -29.47
C LYS A 481 23.47 -0.48 -28.23
N LYS A 482 24.43 0.28 -27.69
CA LYS A 482 25.12 0.00 -26.43
C LYS A 482 24.06 -0.41 -25.39
N LYS A 483 24.12 -1.66 -24.94
CA LYS A 483 23.45 -2.08 -23.71
C LYS A 483 23.90 -1.12 -22.60
N PRO A 484 23.00 -0.64 -21.73
CA PRO A 484 23.46 -0.09 -20.46
C PRO A 484 24.33 -1.15 -19.80
N GLU A 485 25.48 -0.76 -19.26
CA GLU A 485 26.38 -1.67 -18.56
C GLU A 485 25.58 -2.39 -17.47
N ASN A 486 25.19 -3.65 -17.73
CA ASN A 486 24.76 -4.55 -16.69
C ASN A 486 25.90 -4.60 -15.68
N LYS A 487 25.64 -4.11 -14.45
CA LYS A 487 26.47 -4.44 -13.29
C LYS A 487 26.69 -5.96 -13.35
N LYS A 488 27.93 -6.40 -13.58
CA LYS A 488 28.26 -7.83 -13.56
C LYS A 488 27.79 -8.37 -12.21
N ASN A 489 26.83 -9.30 -12.24
CA ASN A 489 26.47 -10.03 -11.04
C ASN A 489 27.74 -10.73 -10.52
N PRO A 490 28.07 -10.60 -9.22
CA PRO A 490 29.28 -11.20 -8.68
C PRO A 490 29.21 -12.71 -8.79
N THR A 491 30.32 -13.34 -9.20
CA THR A 491 30.45 -14.80 -9.23
C THR A 491 30.27 -15.34 -7.81
N PRO A 492 29.48 -16.40 -7.59
CA PRO A 492 29.30 -16.99 -6.28
C PRO A 492 30.59 -17.70 -5.84
N THR A 493 30.94 -17.57 -4.56
CA THR A 493 32.22 -18.04 -4.02
C THR A 493 32.01 -18.95 -2.82
N ILE A 494 32.71 -20.08 -2.77
CA ILE A 494 32.82 -20.91 -1.56
C ILE A 494 34.20 -20.71 -0.93
N ARG A 495 34.38 -21.13 0.32
CA ARG A 495 35.61 -20.86 1.06
C ARG A 495 36.40 -22.13 1.32
N LYS A 496 37.70 -22.12 0.98
CA LYS A 496 38.67 -23.21 1.27
C LYS A 496 39.73 -22.73 2.28
N ALA A 497 40.16 -23.61 3.18
CA ALA A 497 41.26 -23.29 4.10
C ALA A 497 42.62 -23.36 3.36
N ARG A 498 43.45 -22.32 3.51
CA ARG A 498 44.84 -22.28 3.01
C ARG A 498 45.78 -21.73 4.07
N GLN A 499 46.95 -22.35 4.23
CA GLN A 499 48.01 -21.82 5.08
C GLN A 499 48.82 -20.77 4.29
N THR A 500 48.86 -19.53 4.77
CA THR A 500 49.61 -18.44 4.13
C THR A 500 50.06 -17.41 5.17
N LYS A 501 50.91 -16.47 4.77
CA LYS A 501 51.24 -15.29 5.57
C LYS A 501 50.39 -14.11 5.07
N ALA A 502 49.67 -13.47 5.97
CA ALA A 502 48.83 -12.34 5.60
C ALA A 502 48.87 -11.22 6.65
N LYS A 503 48.59 -10.00 6.20
CA LYS A 503 48.43 -8.81 7.04
C LYS A 503 47.00 -8.30 6.93
N PHE A 504 46.49 -7.71 8.00
CA PHE A 504 45.15 -7.11 8.01
C PHE A 504 45.05 -6.02 6.96
N ASP A 505 44.00 -6.09 6.16
CA ASP A 505 43.67 -5.14 5.11
C ASP A 505 42.16 -5.13 4.93
N VAL A 506 41.56 -3.95 4.99
CA VAL A 506 40.10 -3.74 4.89
C VAL A 506 39.57 -4.20 3.51
N GLN A 507 40.41 -4.15 2.48
CA GLN A 507 40.08 -4.55 1.11
C GLN A 507 40.53 -5.97 0.76
N GLY A 508 41.10 -6.69 1.74
CA GLY A 508 41.65 -8.03 1.52
C GLY A 508 40.60 -9.11 1.27
N ARG A 509 41.01 -10.17 0.56
CA ARG A 509 40.17 -11.34 0.24
C ARG A 509 40.39 -12.53 1.19
N LEU A 510 41.42 -12.52 2.02
CA LEU A 510 41.70 -13.58 2.98
C LEU A 510 40.98 -13.30 4.30
N LEU A 511 40.32 -14.32 4.87
CA LEU A 511 39.61 -14.17 6.15
C LEU A 511 40.33 -14.94 7.26
N SER A 512 40.58 -14.28 8.39
CA SER A 512 41.42 -14.81 9.48
C SER A 512 40.63 -15.16 10.74
N ASN A 513 40.99 -16.29 11.36
CA ASN A 513 40.24 -16.90 12.46
C ASN A 513 40.50 -16.29 13.87
N SER A 514 41.25 -15.20 14.00
CA SER A 514 41.72 -14.78 15.32
C SER A 514 41.93 -13.28 15.45
N GLY A 515 41.03 -12.65 16.20
CA GLY A 515 41.29 -11.41 16.92
C GLY A 515 42.52 -11.58 17.83
N GLY A 516 43.29 -10.51 17.98
CA GLY A 516 44.58 -10.54 18.66
C GLY A 516 44.52 -11.19 20.05
N LYS A 517 45.54 -12.00 20.33
CA LYS A 517 45.92 -12.62 21.63
C LYS A 517 45.28 -13.99 21.94
N LYS A 518 45.98 -15.08 21.60
CA LYS A 518 46.30 -16.23 22.49
C LYS A 518 47.29 -17.23 21.85
N LYS A 519 48.01 -17.95 22.72
CA LYS A 519 49.25 -18.74 22.48
C LYS A 519 49.13 -19.86 21.43
N LYS A 520 50.26 -20.14 20.75
CA LYS A 520 50.48 -21.26 19.81
C LYS A 520 50.03 -22.59 20.43
N ARG A 521 48.98 -23.22 19.87
CA ARG A 521 48.73 -24.66 20.05
C ARG A 521 49.30 -25.41 18.84
N PRO A 522 49.96 -26.57 19.02
CA PRO A 522 50.41 -27.38 17.91
C PRO A 522 49.22 -27.89 17.09
N ILE A 523 49.38 -27.91 15.77
CA ILE A 523 48.39 -28.38 14.80
C ILE A 523 48.23 -29.89 14.97
N LYS A 524 47.04 -30.37 15.35
CA LYS A 524 46.72 -31.81 15.30
C LYS A 524 46.49 -32.23 13.84
N PRO A 525 46.86 -33.47 13.43
CA PRO A 525 46.51 -33.98 12.11
C PRO A 525 44.99 -34.17 12.03
N GLY A 526 44.35 -33.46 11.13
CA GLY A 526 42.90 -33.48 10.90
C GLY A 526 42.50 -32.39 9.91
N PRO A 527 41.32 -32.47 9.27
CA PRO A 527 40.89 -31.48 8.29
C PRO A 527 40.88 -30.08 8.91
N VAL A 528 41.69 -29.19 8.32
CA VAL A 528 41.96 -27.86 8.85
C VAL A 528 40.73 -26.98 8.65
N LYS A 529 40.08 -26.54 9.74
CA LYS A 529 38.82 -25.79 9.69
C LYS A 529 39.04 -24.36 9.13
N PRO A 530 38.24 -23.91 8.12
CA PRO A 530 38.18 -22.50 7.72
C PRO A 530 37.75 -21.64 8.90
N GLY A 531 38.35 -20.46 9.06
CA GLY A 531 38.17 -19.64 10.25
C GLY A 531 36.91 -18.78 10.31
N THR A 532 36.55 -18.36 11.54
CA THR A 532 35.54 -17.34 11.90
C THR A 532 35.92 -15.96 11.37
N LEU A 533 34.91 -15.23 10.89
CA LEU A 533 35.00 -14.33 9.73
C LEU A 533 34.95 -12.84 10.11
N LYS A 534 35.79 -12.40 11.05
CA LYS A 534 35.71 -11.00 11.53
C LYS A 534 36.60 -10.02 10.75
N ASN A 535 37.72 -10.48 10.18
CA ASN A 535 38.75 -9.59 9.63
C ASN A 535 39.24 -10.03 8.24
N LYS A 536 39.26 -9.09 7.29
CA LYS A 536 39.85 -9.21 5.95
C LYS A 536 41.37 -9.00 5.99
N SER A 537 42.10 -9.66 5.08
CA SER A 537 43.56 -9.67 5.02
C SER A 537 44.07 -9.89 3.58
N THR A 538 45.29 -9.45 3.30
CA THR A 538 46.01 -9.66 2.03
C THR A 538 47.30 -10.43 2.26
N GLU A 539 47.74 -11.20 1.25
CA GLU A 539 49.00 -11.95 1.34
C GLU A 539 50.17 -10.96 1.45
N ASP A 540 51.04 -11.18 2.44
CA ASP A 540 52.21 -10.34 2.70
C ASP A 540 53.32 -11.26 3.25
N GLU A 541 54.50 -11.22 2.64
CA GLU A 541 55.67 -12.02 3.04
C GLU A 541 56.11 -11.74 4.48
N ASN A 542 55.85 -10.52 4.96
CA ASN A 542 56.08 -10.04 6.33
C ASN A 542 54.86 -10.22 7.25
N GLY A 543 53.78 -10.81 6.74
CA GLY A 543 52.53 -11.06 7.45
C GLY A 543 52.59 -12.20 8.47
N LYS A 544 51.49 -12.39 9.21
CA LYS A 544 51.37 -13.47 10.20
C LYS A 544 51.06 -14.79 9.49
N LEU A 545 51.91 -15.80 9.71
CA LEU A 545 51.65 -17.17 9.27
C LEU A 545 50.44 -17.74 10.02
N GLY A 546 49.44 -18.16 9.27
CA GLY A 546 48.19 -18.71 9.81
C GLY A 546 47.40 -19.48 8.76
N ILE A 547 46.26 -20.00 9.17
CA ILE A 547 45.28 -20.60 8.27
C ILE A 547 44.23 -19.54 7.97
N TYR A 548 44.06 -19.24 6.70
CA TYR A 548 43.10 -18.25 6.19
C TYR A 548 42.07 -18.93 5.30
N ALA A 549 40.85 -18.42 5.28
CA ALA A 549 39.84 -18.84 4.32
C ALA A 549 40.02 -18.05 3.01
N VAL A 550 40.11 -18.77 1.90
CA VAL A 550 40.27 -18.24 0.54
C VAL A 550 38.97 -18.45 -0.24
N PRO A 551 38.38 -17.41 -0.85
CA PRO A 551 37.23 -17.57 -1.72
C PRO A 551 37.63 -18.25 -3.04
N ILE A 552 36.83 -19.21 -3.48
CA ILE A 552 36.96 -19.92 -4.75
C ILE A 552 35.63 -19.79 -5.49
N ASP A 553 35.70 -19.33 -6.75
CA ASP A 553 34.54 -19.20 -7.62
C ASP A 553 33.95 -20.59 -7.93
N VAL A 554 32.62 -20.70 -7.85
CA VAL A 554 31.90 -21.93 -8.23
C VAL A 554 30.71 -21.60 -9.11
N SER A 555 30.15 -22.63 -9.75
CA SER A 555 28.84 -22.55 -10.37
C SER A 555 27.85 -23.39 -9.57
N TYR A 556 26.61 -22.92 -9.42
CA TYR A 556 25.60 -23.68 -8.70
C TYR A 556 24.20 -23.50 -9.27
N ARG A 557 23.32 -24.47 -9.00
CA ARG A 557 21.88 -24.41 -9.29
C ARG A 557 21.10 -24.89 -8.07
N THR A 558 19.96 -24.28 -7.80
CA THR A 558 19.10 -24.62 -6.66
C THR A 558 17.66 -24.85 -7.10
N TRP A 559 16.94 -25.70 -6.39
CA TRP A 559 15.49 -25.89 -6.52
C TRP A 559 14.93 -26.53 -5.25
N SER A 560 13.61 -26.49 -5.06
CA SER A 560 12.94 -27.14 -3.92
C SER A 560 12.10 -28.32 -4.38
N GLN A 561 12.00 -29.34 -3.55
CA GLN A 561 11.16 -30.53 -3.75
C GLN A 561 10.43 -30.85 -2.45
N THR A 562 9.16 -31.24 -2.54
CA THR A 562 8.37 -31.71 -1.39
C THR A 562 8.36 -33.23 -1.39
N ASP A 563 8.57 -33.86 -0.24
CA ASP A 563 8.48 -35.32 -0.09
C ASP A 563 7.04 -35.80 0.23
N GLU A 564 6.85 -37.12 0.33
CA GLU A 564 5.55 -37.76 0.59
C GLU A 564 4.94 -37.36 1.95
N ASN A 565 5.75 -36.85 2.88
CA ASN A 565 5.33 -36.37 4.20
C ASN A 565 5.09 -34.85 4.23
N ASN A 566 4.95 -34.22 3.05
CA ASN A 566 4.78 -32.77 2.88
C ASN A 566 5.97 -31.93 3.40
N THR A 567 7.15 -32.53 3.57
CA THR A 567 8.35 -31.83 4.04
C THR A 567 9.10 -31.21 2.87
N VAL A 568 9.47 -29.92 2.97
CA VAL A 568 10.19 -29.21 1.92
C VAL A 568 11.70 -29.39 2.04
N TRP A 569 12.31 -29.91 0.99
CA TRP A 569 13.75 -30.06 0.82
C TRP A 569 14.27 -29.11 -0.25
N HIS A 570 15.36 -28.40 0.02
CA HIS A 570 16.05 -27.57 -0.96
C HIS A 570 17.30 -28.30 -1.42
N ILE A 571 17.43 -28.45 -2.74
CA ILE A 571 18.52 -29.15 -3.39
C ILE A 571 19.44 -28.14 -4.03
N ILE A 572 20.74 -28.27 -3.75
CA ILE A 572 21.80 -27.42 -4.27
C ILE A 572 22.76 -28.31 -5.05
N ARG A 573 22.99 -27.99 -6.31
CA ARG A 573 23.98 -28.66 -7.16
C ARG A 573 25.13 -27.70 -7.41
N VAL A 574 26.31 -28.01 -6.88
CA VAL A 574 27.52 -27.17 -6.97
C VAL A 574 28.53 -27.83 -7.92
N PHE A 575 29.20 -27.01 -8.73
CA PHE A 575 30.20 -27.42 -9.71
C PHE A 575 31.43 -26.53 -9.60
N SER A 576 32.60 -27.16 -9.69
CA SER A 576 33.93 -26.51 -9.71
C SER A 576 34.81 -27.18 -10.76
N ASP A 577 35.63 -26.39 -11.45
CA ASP A 577 36.65 -26.86 -12.39
C ASP A 577 37.89 -27.45 -11.68
N THR A 578 38.09 -27.07 -10.41
CA THR A 578 39.19 -27.49 -9.55
C THR A 578 38.71 -28.33 -8.37
N GLU A 579 39.60 -29.16 -7.83
CA GLU A 579 39.33 -30.00 -6.66
C GLU A 579 39.41 -29.18 -5.36
N ILE A 580 38.34 -29.24 -4.57
CA ILE A 580 38.17 -28.45 -3.35
C ILE A 580 37.88 -29.38 -2.18
N ASP A 581 38.92 -29.61 -1.37
CA ASP A 581 38.78 -30.31 -0.08
C ASP A 581 38.30 -29.37 1.02
N ASN A 582 37.41 -29.87 1.87
CA ASN A 582 36.98 -29.25 3.12
C ASN A 582 36.49 -27.79 2.95
N ALA A 583 35.61 -27.57 1.97
CA ALA A 583 34.99 -26.29 1.72
C ALA A 583 33.94 -25.94 2.78
N LEU A 584 33.73 -24.62 2.95
CA LEU A 584 32.63 -24.03 3.68
C LEU A 584 31.68 -23.36 2.67
N ILE A 585 30.42 -23.83 2.64
CA ILE A 585 29.36 -23.28 1.81
C ILE A 585 28.38 -22.56 2.74
N GLN A 586 28.11 -21.29 2.47
CA GLN A 586 27.15 -20.51 3.22
C GLN A 586 25.93 -20.19 2.36
N LEU A 587 24.74 -20.44 2.91
CA LEU A 587 23.47 -20.40 2.21
C LEU A 587 22.61 -19.26 2.76
N TYR A 588 21.90 -18.60 1.85
CA TYR A 588 20.91 -17.58 2.16
C TYR A 588 19.64 -17.86 1.37
N GLY A 589 18.48 -17.61 1.97
CA GLY A 589 17.25 -17.46 1.21
C GLY A 589 17.32 -16.18 0.38
N VAL A 590 16.63 -16.13 -0.75
CA VAL A 590 16.55 -14.95 -1.61
C VAL A 590 15.08 -14.62 -1.82
N ASP A 591 14.71 -13.38 -1.53
CA ASP A 591 13.38 -12.86 -1.88
C ASP A 591 13.34 -12.36 -3.34
N GLU A 592 12.15 -11.98 -3.80
CA GLU A 592 11.93 -11.55 -5.19
C GLU A 592 12.67 -10.25 -5.55
N GLU A 593 13.07 -9.45 -4.56
CA GLU A 593 13.91 -8.26 -4.73
C GLU A 593 15.41 -8.57 -4.73
N GLY A 594 15.79 -9.84 -4.57
CA GLY A 594 17.17 -10.32 -4.57
C GLY A 594 17.90 -10.11 -3.23
N LYS A 595 17.17 -9.80 -2.16
CA LYS A 595 17.72 -9.60 -0.82
C LYS A 595 17.90 -10.95 -0.13
N SER A 596 19.06 -11.11 0.52
CA SER A 596 19.40 -12.33 1.25
C SER A 596 18.65 -12.41 2.59
N LEU A 597 18.14 -13.59 2.94
CA LEU A 597 17.50 -13.94 4.20
C LEU A 597 18.36 -14.98 4.95
N GLY A 598 18.56 -14.79 6.26
CA GLY A 598 19.24 -15.77 7.11
C GLY A 598 18.32 -16.94 7.45
N LEU A 599 18.58 -18.12 6.91
CA LEU A 599 17.79 -19.34 7.20
C LEU A 599 18.58 -20.30 8.10
N ASN A 600 17.93 -20.85 9.14
CA ASN A 600 18.51 -21.91 9.97
C ASN A 600 18.35 -23.27 9.29
N ILE A 601 19.48 -23.93 8.99
CA ILE A 601 19.51 -25.30 8.49
C ILE A 601 19.23 -26.25 9.67
N GLU A 602 18.16 -27.03 9.57
CA GLU A 602 17.83 -28.09 10.54
C GLU A 602 18.56 -29.38 10.19
N GLU A 603 18.53 -29.77 8.92
CA GLU A 603 19.10 -31.03 8.45
C GLU A 603 19.84 -30.84 7.13
N ALA A 604 21.00 -31.49 7.04
CA ALA A 604 21.81 -31.58 5.83
C ALA A 604 22.52 -32.95 5.82
N PRO A 605 21.86 -34.01 5.31
CA PRO A 605 22.40 -35.37 5.36
C PRO A 605 23.80 -35.46 4.75
N GLY A 606 24.77 -35.93 5.54
CA GLY A 606 26.17 -36.10 5.10
C GLY A 606 27.06 -34.87 5.24
N PHE A 607 26.57 -33.75 5.79
CA PHE A 607 27.34 -32.50 5.93
C PHE A 607 27.32 -31.96 7.37
N GLU A 608 28.39 -31.26 7.78
CA GLU A 608 28.48 -30.64 9.10
C GLU A 608 27.77 -29.27 9.09
N ILE A 609 26.64 -29.14 9.80
CA ILE A 609 25.95 -27.85 9.96
C ILE A 609 26.74 -26.96 10.93
N ARG A 610 27.02 -25.73 10.50
CA ARG A 610 27.80 -24.73 11.24
C ARG A 610 27.09 -23.39 11.29
N ASN A 611 27.45 -22.61 12.31
CA ASN A 611 27.11 -21.19 12.37
C ASN A 611 27.86 -20.44 11.26
N GLY A 612 27.14 -19.66 10.45
CA GLY A 612 27.77 -18.79 9.46
C GLY A 612 28.04 -17.39 9.99
N GLU A 613 28.20 -16.44 9.09
CA GLU A 613 28.39 -15.01 9.38
C GLU A 613 27.19 -14.41 10.12
N GLU A 614 27.49 -13.44 11.00
CA GLU A 614 26.48 -12.60 11.65
C GLU A 614 25.66 -11.88 10.56
N PHE A 615 24.36 -12.19 10.51
CA PHE A 615 23.43 -11.55 9.60
C PHE A 615 22.74 -10.40 10.32
N VAL A 616 22.77 -9.21 9.72
CA VAL A 616 21.99 -8.07 10.22
C VAL A 616 20.61 -8.18 9.61
N ASP A 617 19.74 -8.91 10.29
CA ASP A 617 18.34 -8.96 9.91
C ASP A 617 17.64 -7.65 10.34
N LYS A 618 16.81 -7.09 9.45
CA LYS A 618 15.80 -6.08 9.84
C LYS A 618 14.43 -6.71 10.06
N THR A 619 14.30 -8.02 9.86
CA THR A 619 13.10 -8.80 10.15
C THR A 619 13.33 -9.59 11.44
N ASP A 620 12.66 -9.16 12.50
CA ASP A 620 12.69 -9.83 13.79
C ASP A 620 11.97 -11.18 13.70
N PHE A 621 12.73 -12.28 13.71
CA PHE A 621 12.20 -13.57 14.15
C PHE A 621 12.17 -13.57 15.68
N VAL A 622 10.96 -13.64 16.24
CA VAL A 622 10.68 -13.68 17.68
C VAL A 622 11.10 -15.03 18.25
N ASP A 623 12.11 -14.99 19.12
CA ASP A 623 12.16 -15.73 20.38
C ASP A 623 13.34 -15.20 21.20
N SER A 624 13.09 -14.10 21.91
CA SER A 624 13.75 -13.72 23.17
C SER A 624 13.29 -12.31 23.56
N ASP A 625 12.65 -12.20 24.73
CA ASP A 625 12.39 -10.94 25.41
C ASP A 625 13.71 -10.21 25.69
N ASP A 626 14.05 -9.21 24.87
CA ASP A 626 14.84 -8.06 25.34
C ASP A 626 14.76 -6.89 24.35
N ASP A 627 14.47 -5.71 24.89
CA ASP A 627 14.33 -4.46 24.16
C ASP A 627 15.65 -3.98 23.56
N SER A 628 15.57 -3.45 22.34
CA SER A 628 16.46 -2.45 21.72
C SER A 628 17.84 -2.88 21.15
N LYS A 629 18.08 -2.37 19.92
CA LYS A 629 19.26 -2.44 19.02
C LYS A 629 19.23 -3.60 18.04
N ALA A 630 19.58 -3.30 16.78
CA ALA A 630 19.74 -4.27 15.69
C ALA A 630 20.67 -5.40 16.13
N ASN A 631 20.08 -6.49 16.62
CA ASN A 631 20.79 -7.64 17.15
C ASN A 631 21.19 -8.50 15.96
N ALA A 632 22.46 -8.43 15.57
CA ALA A 632 23.03 -9.36 14.61
C ALA A 632 22.88 -10.78 15.18
N LYS A 633 21.93 -11.57 14.64
CA LYS A 633 21.71 -12.96 15.08
C LYS A 633 22.66 -13.87 14.33
N GLN A 634 23.33 -14.75 15.06
CA GLN A 634 24.15 -15.80 14.45
C GLN A 634 23.25 -16.96 14.03
N VAL A 635 23.15 -17.20 12.73
CA VAL A 635 22.25 -18.23 12.15
C VAL A 635 23.06 -19.46 11.73
N LYS A 636 22.48 -20.65 11.87
CA LYS A 636 23.07 -21.93 11.39
C LYS A 636 22.88 -22.07 9.87
N ASN A 637 23.55 -21.22 9.10
CA ASN A 637 23.37 -21.15 7.64
C ASN A 637 24.60 -21.62 6.83
N ALA A 638 25.54 -22.34 7.44
CA ALA A 638 26.73 -22.83 6.76
C ALA A 638 26.89 -24.36 6.82
N LEU A 639 27.43 -24.94 5.75
CA LEU A 639 27.82 -26.33 5.64
C LEU A 639 29.34 -26.43 5.59
N GLY A 640 29.93 -27.17 6.53
CA GLY A 640 31.36 -27.46 6.60
C GLY A 640 31.70 -28.88 6.14
N GLY A 641 32.96 -29.11 5.80
CA GLY A 641 33.45 -30.44 5.43
C GLY A 641 33.09 -30.88 4.02
N VAL A 642 32.71 -29.93 3.15
CA VAL A 642 32.24 -30.24 1.79
C VAL A 642 33.44 -30.55 0.89
N HIS A 643 33.45 -31.72 0.27
CA HIS A 643 34.47 -32.12 -0.71
C HIS A 643 33.88 -32.07 -2.11
N ILE A 644 34.48 -31.29 -3.01
CA ILE A 644 34.03 -31.13 -4.40
C ILE A 644 35.15 -31.63 -5.33
N ASN A 645 34.87 -32.70 -6.05
CA ASN A 645 35.79 -33.24 -7.05
C ASN A 645 35.82 -32.34 -8.29
N ALA A 646 37.00 -32.19 -8.89
CA ALA A 646 37.15 -31.43 -10.13
C ALA A 646 36.23 -31.97 -11.22
N ASN A 647 35.48 -31.08 -11.88
CA ASN A 647 34.57 -31.38 -13.00
C ASN A 647 33.43 -32.37 -12.69
N ILE A 648 33.13 -32.66 -11.41
CA ILE A 648 32.00 -33.52 -11.02
C ILE A 648 31.05 -32.70 -10.14
N PRO A 649 29.77 -32.53 -10.54
CA PRO A 649 28.82 -31.75 -9.75
C PRO A 649 28.42 -32.49 -8.47
N LEU A 650 28.57 -31.83 -7.33
CA LEU A 650 28.11 -32.31 -6.02
C LEU A 650 26.65 -31.88 -5.79
N THR A 651 25.80 -32.82 -5.36
CA THR A 651 24.41 -32.52 -4.97
C THR A 651 24.27 -32.57 -3.47
N ILE A 652 23.73 -31.50 -2.89
CA ILE A 652 23.52 -31.30 -1.46
C ILE A 652 22.03 -31.11 -1.23
N LYS A 653 21.47 -31.81 -0.23
CA LYS A 653 20.09 -31.59 0.22
C LYS A 653 20.11 -30.91 1.58
N VAL A 654 19.30 -29.87 1.74
CA VAL A 654 19.16 -29.14 3.00
C VAL A 654 17.68 -28.94 3.33
N ARG A 655 17.37 -29.01 4.62
CA ARG A 655 16.07 -28.68 5.21
C ARG A 655 16.25 -27.51 6.15
N PHE A 656 15.38 -26.51 6.05
CA PHE A 656 15.39 -25.34 6.93
C PHE A 656 14.26 -25.46 7.96
N ASN A 657 14.32 -24.64 9.01
CA ASN A 657 13.24 -24.48 9.99
C ASN A 657 12.09 -23.64 9.39
N SER A 658 11.55 -24.12 8.27
CA SER A 658 10.39 -23.56 7.58
C SER A 658 9.95 -24.50 6.47
N ASP A 659 8.64 -24.67 6.34
CA ASP A 659 8.02 -25.44 5.26
C ASP A 659 7.81 -24.62 3.98
N ILE A 660 8.46 -23.45 3.86
CA ILE A 660 8.37 -22.56 2.71
C ILE A 660 9.44 -22.92 1.65
N LYS A 661 9.07 -22.84 0.37
CA LYS A 661 10.02 -22.97 -0.74
C LYS A 661 10.77 -21.65 -0.93
N TYR A 662 12.10 -21.73 -0.97
CA TYR A 662 12.98 -20.56 -1.06
C TYR A 662 13.87 -20.67 -2.29
N SER A 663 14.10 -19.55 -2.97
CA SER A 663 15.28 -19.43 -3.83
C SER A 663 16.51 -19.36 -2.94
N LEU A 664 17.53 -20.18 -3.21
CA LEU A 664 18.75 -20.21 -2.41
C LEU A 664 19.90 -19.53 -3.13
N ARG A 665 20.72 -18.79 -2.37
CA ARG A 665 21.97 -18.18 -2.83
C ARG A 665 23.16 -18.62 -1.99
N ILE A 666 24.26 -18.92 -2.68
CA ILE A 666 25.57 -19.13 -2.07
C ILE A 666 26.26 -17.76 -1.93
N ASN A 667 26.94 -17.54 -0.79
CA ASN A 667 27.66 -16.30 -0.50
C ASN A 667 28.56 -15.87 -1.68
N SER A 668 28.63 -14.57 -1.92
CA SER A 668 29.55 -13.94 -2.87
C SER A 668 30.31 -12.89 -2.07
N ASP A 669 31.59 -13.15 -1.77
CA ASP A 669 32.43 -12.22 -1.00
C ASP A 669 32.54 -10.89 -1.74
N ARG A 670 31.67 -9.93 -1.38
CA ARG A 670 31.63 -8.61 -2.02
C ARG A 670 32.89 -7.83 -1.67
N ILE A 671 33.59 -7.33 -2.69
CA ILE A 671 34.38 -6.11 -2.56
C ILE A 671 33.35 -4.98 -2.72
N GLU A 672 33.04 -4.25 -1.65
CA GLU A 672 32.47 -2.92 -1.83
C GLU A 672 33.58 -2.07 -2.44
N THR A 673 33.58 -1.95 -3.76
CA THR A 673 34.31 -0.87 -4.42
C THR A 673 33.61 0.40 -3.96
N SER A 674 34.21 1.09 -2.98
CA SER A 674 33.90 2.49 -2.72
C SER A 674 33.99 3.20 -4.06
N ASN A 675 32.84 3.60 -4.61
CA ASN A 675 32.82 4.39 -5.83
C ASN A 675 33.63 5.66 -5.56
N GLU A 676 34.74 5.77 -6.29
CA GLU A 676 35.45 7.00 -6.49
C GLU A 676 34.46 8.05 -6.99
N SER A 677 34.53 9.21 -6.35
CA SER A 677 34.01 10.48 -6.84
C SER A 677 34.27 10.66 -8.33
N LYS A 678 33.20 10.87 -9.11
CA LYS A 678 33.18 11.75 -10.29
C LYS A 678 31.76 12.18 -10.60
#